data_AF-A0A7N8WKE4-F1
#
_entry.id   AF-A0A7N8WKE4-F1
#
_cell.length_a   1.000
_cell.length_b   1.000
_cell.length_c   1.000
_cell.angle_alpha   90.00
_cell.angle_beta   90.00
_cell.angle_gamma   90.00
#
_symmetry.space_group_name_H-M   'P 1'
#
loop_
_entity.id
_entity.type
_entity.pdbx_description
1 polymer ?
#
loop_
_entity_poly.entity_id
_entity_poly.type
_entity_poly.pdbx_seq_one_letter_code
_entity_poly.pdbx_strand_id
1 'polypeptide(L)'
;MPGIEKLPIEETLEDSPQTRSLLGVFEEDTAAISNYCTQLYQAMQRIYDAQNELSAATHLTSRLLKEYDKQRFPLGGDDEVMSSTLQQFAKVIDELSSCHAVLSTQLADAMMFPITQFKERDLKGKKHTINQSHIWLKESKNYHDTAINRYSRLSKRRDNDKMRAEVVEDVYTSRKKQHQTMMHYFCSLNTLQYKKKMALLEPLLGYMQAQISFFKLGSENLTQQWEEFLATIGTSVQNVRREMEEEVRQMQQTIQQMERSCDPLYAPCDPDPAHSPVCRNLTRKQGYLYIRNKTGLVSSSWERQYFFTQGGNLMQQGRGEVAGGLVTDLDNCSVMAVDSDDRRFCFQVTSFDGKKVVTLQAESRKDCEEWIATINNISRRIYLSENAEELAARVNQSALEAVTPSPSFQQRHESMRPTSKGRAGRASSISSVGSEPSPALSVLSLDALVAPETPIQFDIISPVSEDNSGQSKTAAQSGRRSNPFGESGDNTAEDTEDSILHQLFIVRFLGSMEVKTAESVDVISETMRQILAARAIHNIFRMTESHLLVTCDCLKLIDPQTQVTRLRFPLSSVVQCSSHQDNKRLFGFVLQSAGGRSDGRAVCYIFESNNDGEKICDSIGLAKQIAFQSEMVRPDLEEQSRLIAASSRPANPPASDGQFLVLSNSQSEDSDAGEEGKKRGESEA
;
A
#
# COMPACT_ATOMS: atom_id res chain seq x y z
N MET A 1 -14.13 30.16 53.29
CA MET A 1 -13.20 29.13 53.82
C MET A 1 -12.69 29.58 55.16
N PRO A 2 -12.58 28.72 56.18
CA PRO A 2 -11.86 29.06 57.41
C PRO A 2 -10.43 29.53 57.08
N GLY A 3 -9.87 30.35 57.98
CA GLY A 3 -8.51 30.89 57.85
C GLY A 3 -7.47 29.78 57.71
N ILE A 4 -6.36 30.08 57.02
CA ILE A 4 -5.23 29.16 56.93
C ILE A 4 -4.44 29.25 58.23
N GLU A 5 -4.24 28.12 58.90
CA GLU A 5 -3.39 28.02 60.08
C GLU A 5 -1.94 28.35 59.72
N LYS A 6 -1.25 29.04 60.64
CA LYS A 6 0.11 29.53 60.44
C LYS A 6 0.94 29.32 61.69
N LEU A 7 2.20 28.96 61.48
CA LEU A 7 3.22 29.02 62.51
C LEU A 7 3.59 30.49 62.80
N PRO A 8 3.60 30.91 64.08
CA PRO A 8 3.95 32.28 64.47
C PRO A 8 5.47 32.48 64.34
N ILE A 9 5.88 33.38 63.44
CA ILE A 9 7.31 33.64 63.17
C ILE A 9 7.94 34.40 64.35
N GLU A 10 7.13 35.19 65.06
CA GLU A 10 7.51 36.01 66.20
C GLU A 10 8.02 35.17 67.39
N GLU A 11 7.51 33.94 67.54
CA GLU A 11 7.89 33.02 68.64
C GLU A 11 9.18 32.24 68.38
N THR A 12 9.77 32.35 67.18
CA THR A 12 10.93 31.54 66.79
C THR A 12 12.21 31.88 67.57
N LEU A 13 12.31 33.06 68.19
CA LEU A 13 13.45 33.42 69.04
C LEU A 13 13.34 32.81 70.44
N GLU A 14 12.11 32.71 70.97
CA GLU A 14 11.83 32.14 72.29
C GLU A 14 12.03 30.61 72.28
N ASP A 15 11.77 29.97 71.14
CA ASP A 15 11.98 28.54 70.92
C ASP A 15 11.28 27.65 71.97
N SER A 16 10.05 28.02 72.35
CA SER A 16 9.32 27.36 73.42
C SER A 16 8.98 25.90 73.06
N PRO A 17 8.84 25.00 74.06
CA PRO A 17 8.35 23.64 73.83
C PRO A 17 6.98 23.60 73.11
N GLN A 18 6.11 24.58 73.37
CA GLN A 18 4.81 24.72 72.72
C GLN A 18 4.98 25.03 71.22
N THR A 19 5.83 26.00 70.87
CA THR A 19 6.15 26.35 69.47
C THR A 19 6.76 25.15 68.74
N ARG A 20 7.61 24.35 69.42
CA ARG A 20 8.18 23.09 68.88
C ARG A 20 7.13 22.00 68.68
N SER A 21 6.16 21.87 69.58
CA SER A 21 5.06 20.91 69.43
C SER A 21 4.19 21.26 68.23
N LEU A 22 3.86 22.55 68.05
CA LEU A 22 3.10 23.02 66.90
C LEU A 22 3.86 22.81 65.58
N LEU A 23 5.18 23.05 65.58
CA LEU A 23 6.03 22.73 64.43
C LEU A 23 5.92 21.25 64.02
N GLY A 24 5.96 20.34 64.99
CA GLY A 24 5.80 18.90 64.74
C GLY A 24 4.48 18.56 64.05
N VAL A 25 3.38 19.22 64.44
CA VAL A 25 2.06 19.05 63.76
C VAL A 25 2.12 19.48 62.30
N PHE A 26 2.80 20.59 61.99
CA PHE A 26 2.97 21.04 60.59
C PHE A 26 3.87 20.09 59.78
N GLU A 27 4.87 19.47 60.41
CA GLU A 27 5.72 18.45 59.79
C GLU A 27 4.91 17.18 59.47
N GLU A 28 4.04 16.74 60.38
CA GLU A 28 3.13 15.61 60.17
C GLU A 28 2.11 15.87 59.05
N ASP A 29 1.46 17.05 59.03
CA ASP A 29 0.57 17.47 57.94
C ASP A 29 1.29 17.48 56.59
N THR A 30 2.55 17.96 56.57
CA THR A 30 3.40 17.98 55.37
C THR A 30 3.72 16.57 54.85
N ALA A 31 3.97 15.61 55.74
CA ALA A 31 4.16 14.21 55.36
C ALA A 31 2.87 13.59 54.80
N ALA A 32 1.74 13.84 55.47
CA ALA A 32 0.43 13.34 55.04
C ALA A 32 0.03 13.87 53.66
N ILE A 33 0.15 15.19 53.41
CA ILE A 33 -0.19 15.79 52.12
C ILE A 33 0.73 15.28 51.00
N SER A 34 2.02 15.06 51.28
CA SER A 34 2.96 14.48 50.30
C SER A 34 2.52 13.08 49.87
N ASN A 35 2.09 12.25 50.80
CA ASN A 35 1.62 10.89 50.50
C ASN A 35 0.30 10.92 49.70
N TYR A 36 -0.65 11.76 50.13
CA TYR A 36 -1.93 11.92 49.45
C TYR A 36 -1.77 12.42 48.01
N CYS A 37 -0.99 13.49 47.79
CA CYS A 37 -0.76 14.04 46.46
C CYS A 37 -0.02 13.05 45.53
N THR A 38 0.82 12.17 46.08
CA THR A 38 1.47 11.11 45.30
C THR A 38 0.44 10.09 44.79
N GLN A 39 -0.52 9.69 45.62
CA GLN A 39 -1.60 8.79 45.22
C GLN A 39 -2.54 9.47 44.22
N LEU A 40 -2.89 10.73 44.44
CA LEU A 40 -3.72 11.52 43.52
C LEU A 40 -3.05 11.67 42.15
N TYR A 41 -1.75 11.96 42.13
CA TYR A 41 -0.95 12.00 40.91
C TYR A 41 -1.01 10.67 40.14
N GLN A 42 -0.84 9.54 40.84
CA GLN A 42 -0.92 8.22 40.19
C GLN A 42 -2.31 7.94 39.61
N ALA A 43 -3.38 8.35 40.30
CA ALA A 43 -4.74 8.21 39.79
C ALA A 43 -4.98 9.07 38.55
N MET A 44 -4.56 10.34 38.56
CA MET A 44 -4.67 11.26 37.42
C MET A 44 -3.82 10.79 36.23
N GLN A 45 -2.61 10.28 36.49
CA GLN A 45 -1.75 9.69 35.46
C GLN A 45 -2.47 8.51 34.77
N ARG A 46 -3.09 7.61 35.53
CA ARG A 46 -3.85 6.50 34.96
C ARG A 46 -5.02 6.95 34.09
N ILE A 47 -5.71 8.03 34.47
CA ILE A 47 -6.79 8.62 33.66
C ILE A 47 -6.21 9.14 32.33
N TYR A 48 -5.12 9.89 32.40
CA TYR A 48 -4.45 10.44 31.22
C TYR A 48 -3.94 9.35 30.27
N ASP A 49 -3.27 8.32 30.81
CA ASP A 49 -2.76 7.20 30.02
C ASP A 49 -3.90 6.42 29.34
N ALA A 50 -4.99 6.15 30.07
CA ALA A 50 -6.16 5.48 29.51
C ALA A 50 -6.83 6.31 28.39
N GLN A 51 -6.88 7.63 28.54
CA GLN A 51 -7.43 8.53 27.52
C GLN A 51 -6.56 8.52 26.24
N ASN A 52 -5.24 8.52 26.38
CA ASN A 52 -4.32 8.39 25.25
C ASN A 52 -4.49 7.05 24.53
N GLU A 53 -4.59 5.96 25.28
CA GLU A 53 -4.82 4.63 24.71
C GLU A 53 -6.17 4.57 23.96
N LEU A 54 -7.22 5.18 24.52
CA LEU A 54 -8.53 5.26 23.88
C LEU A 54 -8.45 6.04 22.56
N SER A 55 -7.73 7.17 22.52
CA SER A 55 -7.49 7.91 21.27
C SER A 55 -6.77 7.04 20.22
N ALA A 56 -5.69 6.37 20.61
CA ALA A 56 -4.90 5.52 19.72
C ALA A 56 -5.72 4.33 19.17
N ALA A 57 -6.47 3.64 20.02
CA ALA A 57 -7.31 2.51 19.64
C ALA A 57 -8.45 2.92 18.71
N THR A 58 -9.06 4.08 18.96
CA THR A 58 -10.13 4.63 18.13
C THR A 58 -9.59 5.02 16.74
N HIS A 59 -8.44 5.70 16.68
CA HIS A 59 -7.77 6.01 15.42
C HIS A 59 -7.41 4.74 14.62
N LEU A 60 -6.85 3.73 15.30
CA LEU A 60 -6.51 2.45 14.67
C LEU A 60 -7.76 1.77 14.07
N THR A 61 -8.88 1.81 14.78
CA THR A 61 -10.15 1.27 14.30
C THR A 61 -10.60 1.98 13.02
N SER A 62 -10.58 3.32 13.00
CA SER A 62 -10.89 4.09 11.78
C SER A 62 -9.95 3.71 10.62
N ARG A 63 -8.66 3.59 10.87
CA ARG A 63 -7.67 3.21 9.85
C ARG A 63 -7.96 1.84 9.25
N LEU A 64 -8.24 0.83 10.08
CA LEU A 64 -8.55 -0.53 9.60
C LEU A 64 -9.82 -0.56 8.75
N LEU A 65 -10.84 0.23 9.10
CA LEU A 65 -12.05 0.36 8.28
C LEU A 65 -11.75 1.00 6.91
N LYS A 66 -10.91 2.04 6.87
CA LYS A 66 -10.46 2.69 5.61
C LYS A 66 -9.61 1.75 4.74
N GLU A 67 -8.93 0.79 5.33
CA GLU A 67 -8.07 -0.17 4.64
C GLU A 67 -8.82 -1.39 4.10
N TYR A 68 -10.11 -1.55 4.41
CA TYR A 68 -10.93 -2.67 3.94
C TYR A 68 -10.91 -2.80 2.41
N ASP A 69 -11.08 -1.69 1.68
CA ASP A 69 -11.10 -1.67 0.21
C ASP A 69 -9.74 -1.99 -0.42
N LYS A 70 -8.66 -1.90 0.36
CA LYS A 70 -7.30 -2.25 -0.10
C LYS A 70 -7.04 -3.75 0.02
N GLN A 71 -7.86 -4.47 0.77
CA GLN A 71 -7.71 -5.91 0.94
C GLN A 71 -8.19 -6.65 -0.30
N ARG A 72 -7.37 -7.57 -0.81
CA ARG A 72 -7.71 -8.40 -1.97
C ARG A 72 -8.47 -9.64 -1.52
N PHE A 73 -9.78 -9.52 -1.39
CA PHE A 73 -10.65 -10.66 -1.12
C PHE A 73 -10.90 -11.46 -2.42
N PRO A 74 -10.57 -12.77 -2.50
CA PRO A 74 -10.75 -13.56 -3.73
C PRO A 74 -12.19 -13.67 -4.22
N LEU A 75 -13.15 -13.46 -3.31
CA LEU A 75 -14.59 -13.47 -3.55
C LEU A 75 -15.21 -12.10 -3.32
N GLY A 76 -14.41 -11.07 -3.03
CA GLY A 76 -14.90 -9.71 -2.90
C GLY A 76 -15.30 -9.21 -4.28
N GLY A 77 -16.60 -9.07 -4.51
CA GLY A 77 -17.08 -8.22 -5.59
C GLY A 77 -16.90 -6.75 -5.23
N ASP A 78 -17.14 -5.85 -6.19
CA ASP A 78 -17.29 -4.42 -5.94
C ASP A 78 -18.59 -4.16 -5.17
N ASP A 79 -18.62 -4.53 -3.89
CA ASP A 79 -19.72 -4.20 -2.98
C ASP A 79 -19.57 -2.75 -2.53
N GLU A 80 -19.97 -1.85 -3.42
CA GLU A 80 -19.98 -0.40 -3.19
C GLU A 80 -20.78 -0.03 -1.94
N VAL A 81 -21.80 -0.82 -1.58
CA VAL A 81 -22.65 -0.56 -0.41
C VAL A 81 -21.89 -0.87 0.88
N MET A 82 -21.22 -2.01 0.96
CA MET A 82 -20.37 -2.36 2.11
C MET A 82 -19.22 -1.38 2.25
N SER A 83 -18.51 -1.11 1.15
CA SER A 83 -17.39 -0.16 1.13
C SER A 83 -17.81 1.23 1.62
N SER A 84 -18.86 1.82 1.02
CA SER A 84 -19.36 3.14 1.41
C SER A 84 -19.86 3.17 2.86
N THR A 85 -20.48 2.10 3.34
CA THR A 85 -20.91 1.97 4.75
C THR A 85 -19.72 2.00 5.69
N LEU A 86 -18.68 1.22 5.42
CA LEU A 86 -17.47 1.17 6.25
C LEU A 86 -16.71 2.50 6.24
N GLN A 87 -16.67 3.20 5.10
CA GLN A 87 -16.07 4.54 5.01
C GLN A 87 -16.84 5.57 5.85
N GLN A 88 -18.18 5.50 5.89
CA GLN A 88 -18.99 6.37 6.74
C GLN A 88 -18.73 6.12 8.23
N PHE A 89 -18.66 4.85 8.66
CA PHE A 89 -18.24 4.51 10.02
C PHE A 89 -16.83 5.01 10.33
N ALA A 90 -15.89 4.81 9.41
CA ALA A 90 -14.51 5.23 9.60
C ALA A 90 -14.40 6.74 9.82
N LYS A 91 -15.17 7.54 9.07
CA LYS A 91 -15.20 9.00 9.20
C LYS A 91 -15.63 9.44 10.61
N VAL A 92 -16.77 8.94 11.10
CA VAL A 92 -17.27 9.32 12.44
C VAL A 92 -16.34 8.83 13.56
N ILE A 93 -15.77 7.64 13.42
CA ILE A 93 -14.77 7.12 14.38
C ILE A 93 -13.50 7.97 14.38
N ASP A 94 -13.09 8.52 13.24
CA ASP A 94 -11.93 9.43 13.14
C ASP A 94 -12.20 10.78 13.82
N GLU A 95 -13.42 11.31 13.68
CA GLU A 95 -13.87 12.51 14.39
C GLU A 95 -13.91 12.29 15.91
N LEU A 96 -14.38 11.12 16.37
CA LEU A 96 -14.32 10.73 17.79
C LEU A 96 -12.88 10.59 18.29
N SER A 97 -12.01 9.97 17.50
CA SER A 97 -10.57 9.88 17.79
C SER A 97 -9.95 11.27 17.98
N SER A 98 -10.31 12.22 17.12
CA SER A 98 -9.87 13.61 17.21
C SER A 98 -10.37 14.28 18.51
N CYS A 99 -11.62 14.02 18.91
CA CYS A 99 -12.13 14.48 20.21
C CYS A 99 -11.32 13.91 21.37
N HIS A 100 -10.98 12.61 21.31
CA HIS A 100 -10.15 11.97 22.33
C HIS A 100 -8.75 12.56 22.41
N ALA A 101 -8.12 12.86 21.26
CA ALA A 101 -6.80 13.48 21.18
C ALA A 101 -6.80 14.90 21.76
N VAL A 102 -7.82 15.70 21.46
CA VAL A 102 -8.00 17.04 22.05
C VAL A 102 -8.16 16.96 23.57
N LEU A 103 -8.97 16.02 24.07
CA LEU A 103 -9.13 15.79 25.50
C LEU A 103 -7.79 15.37 26.13
N SER A 104 -7.02 14.48 25.52
CA SER A 104 -5.69 14.10 26.00
C SER A 104 -4.78 15.31 26.18
N THR A 105 -4.68 16.19 25.18
CA THR A 105 -3.86 17.40 25.26
C THR A 105 -4.31 18.30 26.40
N GLN A 106 -5.63 18.53 26.55
CA GLN A 106 -6.16 19.33 27.67
C GLN A 106 -5.88 18.68 29.04
N LEU A 107 -5.95 17.35 29.15
CA LEU A 107 -5.59 16.64 30.38
C LEU A 107 -4.10 16.76 30.68
N ALA A 108 -3.22 16.71 29.67
CA ALA A 108 -1.79 16.92 29.86
C ALA A 108 -1.51 18.30 30.46
N ASP A 109 -2.08 19.35 29.86
CA ASP A 109 -1.78 20.73 30.20
C ASP A 109 -2.51 21.24 31.45
N ALA A 110 -3.79 20.91 31.62
CA ALA A 110 -4.63 21.48 32.67
C ALA A 110 -4.76 20.60 33.92
N MET A 111 -4.51 19.29 33.80
CA MET A 111 -4.55 18.35 34.94
C MET A 111 -3.15 17.86 35.31
N MET A 112 -2.44 17.24 34.37
CA MET A 112 -1.17 16.56 34.65
C MET A 112 -0.02 17.54 34.92
N PHE A 113 0.09 18.63 34.16
CA PHE A 113 1.17 19.59 34.34
C PHE A 113 1.15 20.26 35.73
N PRO A 114 0.03 20.81 36.25
CA PRO A 114 0.02 21.43 37.58
C PRO A 114 0.34 20.44 38.70
N ILE A 115 -0.22 19.22 38.68
CA ILE A 115 0.06 18.23 39.73
C ILE A 115 1.50 17.67 39.64
N THR A 116 2.05 17.53 38.43
CA THR A 116 3.45 17.14 38.23
C THR A 116 4.39 18.24 38.72
N GLN A 117 4.09 19.50 38.39
CA GLN A 117 4.85 20.65 38.88
C GLN A 117 4.80 20.71 40.41
N PHE A 118 3.64 20.49 41.01
CA PHE A 118 3.55 20.44 42.46
C PHE A 118 4.36 19.28 43.04
N LYS A 119 4.26 18.06 42.47
CA LYS A 119 5.00 16.89 42.93
C LYS A 119 6.53 17.04 42.81
N GLU A 120 7.03 17.50 41.66
CA GLU A 120 8.47 17.55 41.39
C GLU A 120 9.12 18.83 41.92
N ARG A 121 8.50 20.00 41.73
CA ARG A 121 9.08 21.29 42.16
C ARG A 121 8.74 21.63 43.61
N ASP A 122 7.46 21.54 43.98
CA ASP A 122 7.01 22.00 45.29
C ASP A 122 7.06 20.93 46.38
N LEU A 123 6.83 19.66 46.05
CA LEU A 123 6.96 18.56 46.99
C LEU A 123 8.38 18.01 46.96
N LYS A 124 8.95 17.51 45.86
CA LYS A 124 10.35 17.02 45.89
C LYS A 124 11.37 18.14 46.07
N GLY A 125 11.28 19.21 45.28
CA GLY A 125 12.19 20.36 45.38
C GLY A 125 12.11 21.04 46.74
N LYS A 126 10.91 21.39 47.24
CA LYS A 126 10.81 21.94 48.59
C LYS A 126 10.87 20.91 49.70
N LYS A 127 10.61 19.61 49.52
CA LYS A 127 10.94 18.59 50.54
C LYS A 127 12.44 18.50 50.72
N HIS A 128 13.23 18.64 49.65
CA HIS A 128 14.67 18.83 49.80
C HIS A 128 14.96 20.10 50.60
N THR A 129 14.38 21.26 50.25
CA THR A 129 14.58 22.51 51.00
C THR A 129 14.07 22.44 52.45
N ILE A 130 12.92 21.84 52.71
CA ILE A 130 12.26 21.68 54.02
C ILE A 130 13.05 20.66 54.84
N ASN A 131 13.45 19.52 54.29
CA ASN A 131 14.32 18.55 54.97
C ASN A 131 15.68 19.15 55.26
N GLN A 132 16.25 19.87 54.30
CA GLN A 132 17.53 20.54 54.44
C GLN A 132 17.41 21.64 55.50
N SER A 133 16.39 22.52 55.45
CA SER A 133 16.10 23.50 56.50
C SER A 133 15.86 22.87 57.86
N HIS A 134 15.21 21.70 57.92
CA HIS A 134 15.03 20.92 59.15
C HIS A 134 16.37 20.34 59.66
N ILE A 135 17.25 19.85 58.77
CA ILE A 135 18.62 19.42 59.10
C ILE A 135 19.44 20.62 59.59
N TRP A 136 19.44 21.74 58.88
CA TRP A 136 20.10 22.99 59.28
C TRP A 136 19.56 23.51 60.61
N LEU A 137 18.26 23.40 60.86
CA LEU A 137 17.63 23.78 62.13
C LEU A 137 18.11 22.85 63.26
N LYS A 138 18.13 21.54 63.04
CA LYS A 138 18.65 20.57 64.01
C LYS A 138 20.13 20.79 64.30
N GLU A 139 20.92 21.01 63.26
CA GLU A 139 22.35 21.23 63.37
C GLU A 139 22.65 22.57 64.05
N SER A 140 21.98 23.66 63.64
CA SER A 140 22.10 24.96 64.29
C SER A 140 21.62 24.93 65.74
N LYS A 141 20.57 24.15 66.05
CA LYS A 141 20.14 23.89 67.43
C LYS A 141 21.21 23.16 68.22
N ASN A 142 21.78 22.08 67.68
CA ASN A 142 22.84 21.32 68.36
C ASN A 142 24.08 22.19 68.63
N TYR A 143 24.47 23.04 67.68
CA TYR A 143 25.55 24.01 67.88
C TYR A 143 25.18 25.04 68.97
N HIS A 144 23.94 25.56 68.97
CA HIS A 144 23.49 26.47 70.01
C HIS A 144 23.46 25.80 71.40
N ASP A 145 22.93 24.59 71.49
CA ASP A 145 22.90 23.79 72.72
C ASP A 145 24.32 23.53 73.24
N THR A 146 25.28 23.27 72.36
CA THR A 146 26.69 23.09 72.73
C THR A 146 27.31 24.39 73.23
N ALA A 147 27.10 25.51 72.52
CA ALA A 147 27.63 26.82 72.87
C ALA A 147 27.06 27.33 74.20
N ILE A 148 25.74 27.21 74.41
CA ILE A 148 25.08 27.65 75.64
C ILE A 148 25.50 26.79 76.84
N ASN A 149 25.68 25.47 76.66
CA ASN A 149 26.19 24.60 77.71
C ASN A 149 27.65 24.94 78.08
N ARG A 150 28.48 25.32 77.11
CA ARG A 150 29.85 25.79 77.35
C ARG A 150 29.85 27.11 78.13
N TYR A 151 28.98 28.05 77.74
CA TYR A 151 28.77 29.31 78.45
C TYR A 151 28.33 29.10 79.90
N SER A 152 27.35 28.22 80.14
CA SER A 152 26.85 27.91 81.48
C SER A 152 27.89 27.27 82.41
N ARG A 153 28.93 26.64 81.85
CA ARG A 153 30.03 26.02 82.62
C ARG A 153 31.19 26.97 82.92
N LEU A 154 31.12 28.23 82.52
CA LEU A 154 32.16 29.22 82.83
C LEU A 154 32.32 29.37 84.36
N SER A 155 33.56 29.42 84.82
CA SER A 155 33.87 29.52 86.24
C SER A 155 33.49 30.90 86.80
N LYS A 156 32.71 30.92 87.88
CA LYS A 156 32.38 32.16 88.61
C LYS A 156 33.57 32.72 89.39
N ARG A 157 34.59 31.90 89.70
CA ARG A 157 35.73 32.27 90.56
C ARG A 157 36.97 32.72 89.80
N ARG A 158 37.15 32.28 88.55
CA ARG A 158 38.34 32.56 87.75
C ARG A 158 37.90 33.37 86.54
N ASP A 159 38.09 34.69 86.61
CA ASP A 159 37.64 35.59 85.55
C ASP A 159 38.70 35.70 84.44
N ASN A 160 38.31 35.34 83.21
CA ASN A 160 39.13 35.47 82.02
C ASN A 160 38.28 36.15 80.94
N ASP A 161 38.45 37.46 80.81
CA ASP A 161 37.63 38.28 79.91
C ASP A 161 37.74 37.87 78.44
N LYS A 162 38.93 37.43 78.00
CA LYS A 162 39.13 36.96 76.62
C LYS A 162 38.33 35.69 76.36
N MET A 163 38.43 34.70 77.26
CA MET A 163 37.68 33.45 77.15
C MET A 163 36.17 33.66 77.28
N ARG A 164 35.74 34.58 78.13
CA ARG A 164 34.32 34.96 78.28
C ARG A 164 33.80 35.57 76.98
N ALA A 165 34.53 36.52 76.38
CA ALA A 165 34.13 37.16 75.13
C ALA A 165 34.01 36.17 73.97
N GLU A 166 34.97 35.24 73.84
CA GLU A 166 34.92 34.17 72.81
C GLU A 166 33.68 33.28 72.97
N VAL A 167 33.37 32.84 74.19
CA VAL A 167 32.20 31.97 74.44
C VAL A 167 30.87 32.72 74.28
N VAL A 168 30.83 34.02 74.59
CA VAL A 168 29.65 34.87 74.32
C VAL A 168 29.41 35.04 72.83
N GLU A 169 30.47 35.24 72.04
CA GLU A 169 30.39 35.33 70.57
C GLU A 169 29.92 34.01 69.94
N ASP A 170 30.40 32.86 70.44
CA ASP A 170 29.92 31.52 70.03
C ASP A 170 28.40 31.37 70.28
N VAL A 171 27.91 31.84 71.43
CA VAL A 171 26.47 31.82 71.75
C VAL A 171 25.68 32.78 70.85
N TYR A 172 26.20 33.98 70.61
CA TYR A 172 25.58 34.97 69.74
C TYR A 172 25.41 34.44 68.31
N THR A 173 26.50 33.96 67.71
CA THR A 173 26.52 33.46 66.33
C THR A 173 25.63 32.23 66.15
N SER A 174 25.71 31.26 67.07
CA SER A 174 24.87 30.05 67.04
C SER A 174 23.38 30.36 67.23
N ARG A 175 23.02 31.24 68.18
CA ARG A 175 21.63 31.65 68.41
C ARG A 175 21.04 32.40 67.22
N LYS A 176 21.81 33.33 66.64
CA LYS A 176 21.40 34.08 65.44
C LYS A 176 21.11 33.14 64.29
N LYS A 177 21.99 32.16 64.04
CA LYS A 177 21.81 31.17 62.97
C LYS A 177 20.60 30.26 63.22
N GLN A 178 20.36 29.85 64.47
CA GLN A 178 19.19 29.05 64.82
C GLN A 178 17.90 29.83 64.56
N HIS A 179 17.83 31.08 65.03
CA HIS A 179 16.67 31.92 64.84
C HIS A 179 16.37 32.16 63.35
N GLN A 180 17.39 32.50 62.55
CA GLN A 180 17.24 32.68 61.10
C GLN A 180 16.75 31.42 60.39
N THR A 181 17.36 30.26 60.69
CA THR A 181 16.97 28.99 60.07
C THR A 181 15.55 28.58 60.47
N MET A 182 15.14 28.81 61.72
CA MET A 182 13.78 28.53 62.19
C MET A 182 12.73 29.43 61.51
N MET A 183 13.00 30.73 61.35
CA MET A 183 12.09 31.65 60.63
C MET A 183 11.89 31.25 59.16
N HIS A 184 12.97 30.92 58.45
CA HIS A 184 12.86 30.46 57.05
C HIS A 184 12.10 29.14 56.94
N TYR A 185 12.26 28.26 57.93
CA TYR A 185 11.52 27.01 57.98
C TYR A 185 10.02 27.22 58.19
N PHE A 186 9.65 28.07 59.16
CA PHE A 186 8.26 28.45 59.43
C PHE A 186 7.61 29.10 58.21
N CYS A 187 8.32 30.02 57.55
CA CYS A 187 7.86 30.67 56.32
C CYS A 187 7.59 29.65 55.20
N SER A 188 8.47 28.65 55.05
CA SER A 188 8.33 27.60 54.05
C SER A 188 7.10 26.73 54.29
N LEU A 189 6.87 26.32 55.54
CA LEU A 189 5.69 25.54 55.94
C LEU A 189 4.39 26.34 55.80
N ASN A 190 4.40 27.61 56.22
CA ASN A 190 3.26 28.51 56.03
C ASN A 190 2.91 28.69 54.54
N THR A 191 3.92 28.84 53.68
CA THR A 191 3.72 28.92 52.22
C THR A 191 3.12 27.64 51.65
N LEU A 192 3.53 26.47 52.18
CA LEU A 192 3.02 25.17 51.74
C LEU A 192 1.51 25.02 52.02
N GLN A 193 1.00 25.61 53.10
CA GLN A 193 -0.44 25.60 53.43
C GLN A 193 -1.31 26.26 52.35
N TYR A 194 -0.79 27.28 51.66
CA TYR A 194 -1.47 27.88 50.50
C TYR A 194 -1.33 27.02 49.26
N LYS A 195 -0.10 26.57 48.98
CA LYS A 195 0.19 25.77 47.78
C LYS A 195 -0.57 24.45 47.73
N LYS A 196 -0.79 23.78 48.88
CA LYS A 196 -1.57 22.54 48.91
C LYS A 196 -3.01 22.74 48.42
N LYS A 197 -3.64 23.87 48.72
CA LYS A 197 -5.00 24.17 48.23
C LYS A 197 -5.02 24.36 46.72
N MET A 198 -4.08 25.13 46.18
CA MET A 198 -3.97 25.35 44.74
C MET A 198 -3.69 24.04 44.01
N ALA A 199 -2.71 23.27 44.48
CA ALA A 199 -2.30 22.02 43.86
C ALA A 199 -3.36 20.93 43.85
N LEU A 200 -4.35 20.99 44.75
CA LEU A 200 -5.48 20.06 44.75
C LEU A 200 -6.62 20.53 43.87
N LEU A 201 -6.91 21.83 43.86
CA LEU A 201 -8.08 22.38 43.16
C LEU A 201 -7.82 22.62 41.67
N GLU A 202 -6.64 23.10 41.30
CA GLU A 202 -6.30 23.48 39.93
C GLU A 202 -6.34 22.29 38.95
N PRO A 203 -5.75 21.11 39.25
CA PRO A 203 -5.86 19.94 38.37
C PRO A 203 -7.30 19.44 38.20
N LEU A 204 -8.11 19.50 39.27
CA LEU A 204 -9.50 19.05 39.24
C LEU A 204 -10.37 20.01 38.43
N LEU A 205 -10.13 21.32 38.55
CA LEU A 205 -10.80 22.33 37.73
C LEU A 205 -10.46 22.12 36.25
N GLY A 206 -9.17 21.95 35.93
CA GLY A 206 -8.71 21.67 34.57
C GLY A 206 -9.33 20.40 33.99
N TYR A 207 -9.36 19.31 34.77
CA TYR A 207 -10.02 18.07 34.39
C TYR A 207 -11.50 18.28 34.07
N MET A 208 -12.26 18.95 34.95
CA MET A 208 -13.70 19.14 34.74
C MET A 208 -13.99 20.02 33.52
N GLN A 209 -13.18 21.06 33.27
CA GLN A 209 -13.31 21.89 32.08
C GLN A 209 -12.99 21.10 30.80
N ALA A 210 -11.97 20.25 30.83
CA ALA A 210 -11.61 19.39 29.70
C ALA A 210 -12.74 18.40 29.38
N GLN A 211 -13.35 17.79 30.39
CA GLN A 211 -14.51 16.91 30.23
C GLN A 211 -15.72 17.63 29.63
N ILE A 212 -16.05 18.83 30.12
CA ILE A 212 -17.15 19.63 29.57
C ILE A 212 -16.93 19.92 28.07
N SER A 213 -15.71 20.31 27.71
CA SER A 213 -15.35 20.58 26.30
C SER A 213 -15.45 19.30 25.45
N PHE A 214 -14.97 18.17 25.96
CA PHE A 214 -15.05 16.88 25.28
C PHE A 214 -16.48 16.45 25.00
N PHE A 215 -17.37 16.50 25.99
CA PHE A 215 -18.77 16.09 25.80
C PHE A 215 -19.53 17.02 24.85
N LYS A 216 -19.25 18.33 24.87
CA LYS A 216 -19.83 19.28 23.92
C LYS A 216 -19.38 18.95 22.49
N LEU A 217 -18.07 18.84 22.27
CA LEU A 217 -17.51 18.52 20.96
C LEU A 217 -18.00 17.16 20.43
N GLY A 218 -18.06 16.15 21.30
CA GLY A 218 -18.57 14.82 20.93
C GLY A 218 -20.07 14.83 20.59
N SER A 219 -20.87 15.63 21.31
CA SER A 219 -22.31 15.74 21.02
C SER A 219 -22.63 16.44 19.70
N GLU A 220 -21.74 17.34 19.25
CA GLU A 220 -21.88 18.02 17.95
C GLU A 220 -21.63 17.05 16.78
N ASN A 221 -20.77 16.04 16.96
CA ASN A 221 -20.47 15.05 15.92
C ASN A 221 -21.52 13.93 15.84
N LEU A 222 -22.20 13.62 16.94
CA LEU A 222 -23.25 12.59 17.01
C LEU A 222 -24.64 13.19 16.72
N THR A 223 -24.84 13.55 15.45
CA THR A 223 -26.06 14.23 14.99
C THR A 223 -27.24 13.28 14.75
N GLN A 224 -28.45 13.83 14.59
CA GLN A 224 -29.64 13.08 14.18
C GLN A 224 -29.44 12.34 12.85
N GLN A 225 -28.67 12.90 11.91
CA GLN A 225 -28.34 12.24 10.64
C GLN A 225 -27.59 10.92 10.87
N TRP A 226 -26.75 10.86 11.90
CA TRP A 226 -26.05 9.64 12.27
C TRP A 226 -27.00 8.59 12.85
N GLU A 227 -27.99 9.00 13.66
CA GLU A 227 -29.02 8.08 14.17
C GLU A 227 -29.84 7.46 13.03
N GLU A 228 -30.22 8.26 12.04
CA GLU A 228 -30.94 7.80 10.84
C GLU A 228 -30.10 6.82 10.01
N PHE A 229 -28.80 7.12 9.86
CA PHE A 229 -27.85 6.19 9.21
C PHE A 229 -27.77 4.86 9.98
N LEU A 230 -27.60 4.88 11.31
CA LEU A 230 -27.55 3.66 12.12
C LEU A 230 -28.83 2.84 12.03
N ALA A 231 -30.01 3.49 11.98
CA ALA A 231 -31.28 2.81 11.78
C ALA A 231 -31.36 2.12 10.40
N THR A 232 -30.84 2.78 9.36
CA THR A 232 -30.77 2.25 8.00
C THR A 232 -29.87 1.02 7.94
N ILE A 233 -28.66 1.11 8.52
CA ILE A 233 -27.74 -0.03 8.61
C ILE A 233 -28.34 -1.16 9.44
N GLY A 234 -28.99 -0.84 10.56
CA GLY A 234 -29.71 -1.82 11.37
C GLY A 234 -30.73 -2.62 10.57
N THR A 235 -31.49 -1.95 9.69
CA THR A 235 -32.45 -2.59 8.78
C THR A 235 -31.74 -3.44 7.73
N SER A 236 -30.65 -2.94 7.13
CA SER A 236 -29.84 -3.67 6.15
C SER A 236 -29.32 -5.00 6.72
N VAL A 237 -28.77 -4.97 7.95
CA VAL A 237 -28.27 -6.17 8.64
C VAL A 237 -29.41 -7.19 8.89
N GLN A 238 -30.61 -6.74 9.24
CA GLN A 238 -31.76 -7.64 9.40
C GLN A 238 -32.21 -8.25 8.07
N ASN A 239 -32.11 -7.52 6.96
CA ASN A 239 -32.42 -8.06 5.64
C ASN A 239 -31.42 -9.15 5.25
N VAL A 240 -30.12 -8.92 5.42
CA VAL A 240 -29.08 -9.92 5.16
C VAL A 240 -29.27 -11.16 6.04
N ARG A 241 -29.61 -10.98 7.32
CA ARG A 241 -29.93 -12.10 8.22
C ARG A 241 -31.09 -12.95 7.69
N ARG A 242 -32.18 -12.31 7.28
CA ARG A 242 -33.37 -13.00 6.76
C ARG A 242 -33.07 -13.74 5.46
N GLU A 243 -32.30 -13.13 4.57
CA GLU A 243 -31.84 -13.75 3.32
C GLU A 243 -30.96 -14.97 3.61
N MET A 244 -29.97 -14.84 4.49
CA MET A 244 -29.11 -15.94 4.92
C MET A 244 -29.93 -17.11 5.50
N GLU A 245 -30.91 -16.84 6.37
CA GLU A 245 -31.76 -17.87 6.98
C GLU A 245 -32.58 -18.63 5.93
N GLU A 246 -33.12 -17.91 4.94
CA GLU A 246 -33.88 -18.50 3.85
C GLU A 246 -32.99 -19.34 2.91
N GLU A 247 -31.81 -18.84 2.55
CA GLU A 247 -30.82 -19.58 1.74
C GLU A 247 -30.32 -20.85 2.46
N VAL A 248 -30.04 -20.76 3.77
CA VAL A 248 -29.66 -21.94 4.57
C VAL A 248 -30.79 -22.97 4.59
N ARG A 249 -32.04 -22.53 4.73
CA ARG A 249 -33.21 -23.41 4.72
C ARG A 249 -33.36 -24.12 3.38
N GLN A 250 -33.22 -23.39 2.27
CA GLN A 250 -33.28 -23.97 0.92
C GLN A 250 -32.14 -24.96 0.69
N MET A 251 -30.90 -24.58 1.06
CA MET A 251 -29.73 -25.45 0.94
C MET A 251 -29.90 -26.75 1.73
N GLN A 252 -30.46 -26.69 2.94
CA GLN A 252 -30.76 -27.89 3.74
C GLN A 252 -31.78 -28.81 3.05
N GLN A 253 -32.81 -28.25 2.41
CA GLN A 253 -33.78 -29.04 1.64
C GLN A 253 -33.12 -29.70 0.43
N THR A 254 -32.26 -28.97 -0.29
CA THR A 254 -31.48 -29.51 -1.40
C THR A 254 -30.55 -30.63 -0.95
N ILE A 255 -29.86 -30.48 0.19
CA ILE A 255 -29.00 -31.52 0.76
C ILE A 255 -29.82 -32.79 1.03
N GLN A 256 -30.94 -32.68 1.73
CA GLN A 256 -31.81 -33.84 2.03
C GLN A 256 -32.35 -34.52 0.78
N GLN A 257 -32.67 -33.75 -0.27
CA GLN A 257 -33.12 -34.30 -1.53
C GLN A 257 -31.98 -35.03 -2.25
N MET A 258 -30.79 -34.44 -2.29
CA MET A 258 -29.60 -35.03 -2.91
C MET A 258 -29.17 -36.31 -2.19
N GLU A 259 -29.14 -36.33 -0.86
CA GLU A 259 -28.83 -37.53 -0.07
C GLU A 259 -29.73 -38.71 -0.45
N ARG A 260 -31.04 -38.46 -0.62
CA ARG A 260 -31.99 -39.49 -1.04
C ARG A 260 -31.80 -39.93 -2.49
N SER A 261 -31.59 -38.99 -3.42
CA SER A 261 -31.44 -39.31 -4.85
C SER A 261 -30.11 -39.95 -5.19
N CYS A 262 -29.05 -39.64 -4.43
CA CYS A 262 -27.69 -40.12 -4.66
C CYS A 262 -27.37 -41.42 -3.93
N ASP A 263 -28.18 -41.85 -2.94
CA ASP A 263 -28.02 -43.11 -2.21
C ASP A 263 -27.70 -44.33 -3.11
N PRO A 264 -28.45 -44.60 -4.22
CA PRO A 264 -28.15 -45.73 -5.10
C PRO A 264 -26.87 -45.53 -5.94
N LEU A 265 -26.31 -44.33 -6.01
CA LEU A 265 -25.12 -44.00 -6.79
C LEU A 265 -23.81 -44.15 -5.99
N TYR A 266 -23.89 -44.33 -4.66
CA TYR A 266 -22.69 -44.43 -3.81
C TYR A 266 -21.96 -45.78 -3.94
N ALA A 267 -22.67 -46.86 -4.25
CA ALA A 267 -22.05 -48.16 -4.42
C ALA A 267 -21.35 -48.23 -5.79
N PRO A 268 -20.06 -48.61 -5.86
CA PRO A 268 -19.34 -48.84 -7.12
C PRO A 268 -19.72 -50.20 -7.73
N CYS A 269 -20.98 -50.60 -7.59
CA CYS A 269 -21.55 -51.79 -8.19
C CYS A 269 -22.35 -51.37 -9.41
N ASP A 270 -22.31 -52.18 -10.47
CA ASP A 270 -23.19 -51.98 -11.61
C ASP A 270 -24.63 -52.02 -11.07
N PRO A 271 -25.40 -50.91 -11.11
CA PRO A 271 -26.83 -50.98 -10.85
C PRO A 271 -27.40 -52.01 -11.83
N ASP A 272 -28.45 -52.73 -11.43
CA ASP A 272 -29.11 -53.72 -12.30
C ASP A 272 -29.16 -53.19 -13.75
N PRO A 273 -28.60 -53.91 -14.75
CA PRO A 273 -28.56 -53.45 -16.14
C PRO A 273 -29.92 -53.01 -16.70
N ALA A 274 -31.02 -53.50 -16.12
CA ALA A 274 -32.39 -53.08 -16.43
C ALA A 274 -32.74 -51.66 -15.93
N HIS A 275 -32.07 -51.19 -14.87
CA HIS A 275 -32.32 -49.91 -14.19
C HIS A 275 -31.29 -48.82 -14.55
N SER A 276 -30.10 -49.17 -15.06
CA SER A 276 -29.09 -48.20 -15.48
C SER A 276 -28.24 -48.68 -16.68
N PRO A 277 -28.74 -48.53 -17.92
CA PRO A 277 -28.03 -49.05 -19.11
C PRO A 277 -26.73 -48.30 -19.41
N VAL A 278 -25.81 -48.98 -20.10
CA VAL A 278 -24.54 -48.42 -20.59
C VAL A 278 -24.81 -47.45 -21.74
N CYS A 279 -24.43 -46.18 -21.58
CA CYS A 279 -24.61 -45.16 -22.61
C CYS A 279 -23.46 -45.18 -23.64
N ARG A 280 -23.66 -45.87 -24.78
CA ARG A 280 -22.62 -46.06 -25.81
C ARG A 280 -22.52 -44.95 -26.87
N ASN A 281 -23.45 -44.00 -26.87
CA ASN A 281 -23.54 -42.89 -27.83
C ASN A 281 -23.01 -41.56 -27.27
N LEU A 282 -22.35 -41.59 -26.11
CA LEU A 282 -21.75 -40.41 -25.51
C LEU A 282 -20.67 -39.83 -26.43
N THR A 283 -20.65 -38.51 -26.51
CA THR A 283 -19.65 -37.75 -27.28
C THR A 283 -18.77 -36.87 -26.39
N ARG A 284 -19.08 -36.89 -25.09
CA ARG A 284 -18.31 -36.27 -24.02
C ARG A 284 -18.46 -37.15 -22.78
N LYS A 285 -17.39 -37.33 -22.02
CA LYS A 285 -17.42 -38.03 -20.73
C LYS A 285 -16.40 -37.41 -19.78
N GLN A 286 -16.72 -37.43 -18.50
CA GLN A 286 -15.87 -36.95 -17.42
C GLN A 286 -16.04 -37.83 -16.19
N GLY A 287 -14.98 -37.98 -15.40
CA GLY A 287 -14.98 -38.86 -14.24
C GLY A 287 -13.57 -39.14 -13.72
N TYR A 288 -13.48 -39.75 -12.54
CA TYR A 288 -12.19 -40.16 -11.99
C TYR A 288 -11.73 -41.47 -12.60
N LEU A 289 -10.48 -41.51 -13.04
CA LEU A 289 -9.80 -42.74 -13.47
C LEU A 289 -8.46 -42.86 -12.73
N TYR A 290 -7.93 -44.08 -12.67
CA TYR A 290 -6.53 -44.26 -12.30
C TYR A 290 -5.68 -44.33 -13.57
N ILE A 291 -4.64 -43.50 -13.66
CA ILE A 291 -3.63 -43.57 -14.71
C ILE A 291 -2.41 -44.35 -14.24
N ARG A 292 -1.90 -45.23 -15.11
CA ARG A 292 -0.69 -45.99 -14.85
C ARG A 292 0.54 -45.16 -15.24
N ASN A 293 1.36 -44.84 -14.24
CA ASN A 293 2.65 -44.19 -14.43
C ASN A 293 3.76 -45.24 -14.38
N LYS A 294 4.57 -45.33 -15.43
CA LYS A 294 5.75 -46.21 -15.45
C LYS A 294 6.93 -45.45 -14.84
N THR A 295 7.38 -45.86 -13.66
CA THR A 295 8.53 -45.25 -12.98
C THR A 295 9.75 -46.16 -13.17
N GLY A 296 10.58 -45.85 -14.16
CA GLY A 296 11.77 -46.66 -14.49
C GLY A 296 11.45 -47.96 -15.24
N LEU A 297 12.33 -48.96 -15.13
CA LEU A 297 12.29 -50.19 -15.94
C LEU A 297 11.36 -51.29 -15.40
N VAL A 298 11.00 -51.28 -14.11
CA VAL A 298 10.27 -52.41 -13.47
C VAL A 298 9.13 -51.97 -12.53
N SER A 299 9.10 -50.72 -12.05
CA SER A 299 8.00 -50.24 -11.20
C SER A 299 6.95 -49.45 -11.97
N SER A 300 5.68 -49.70 -11.64
CA SER A 300 4.57 -48.86 -12.08
C SER A 300 3.73 -48.43 -10.88
N SER A 301 3.30 -47.17 -10.87
CA SER A 301 2.36 -46.64 -9.90
C SER A 301 1.03 -46.32 -10.58
N TRP A 302 -0.04 -46.24 -9.78
CA TRP A 302 -1.37 -45.88 -10.25
C TRP A 302 -1.85 -44.66 -9.47
N GLU A 303 -2.24 -43.62 -10.20
CA GLU A 303 -2.62 -42.34 -9.61
C GLU A 303 -4.06 -41.98 -10.00
N ARG A 304 -4.87 -41.60 -9.02
CA ARG A 304 -6.27 -41.22 -9.26
C ARG A 304 -6.35 -39.74 -9.65
N GLN A 305 -6.78 -39.47 -10.87
CA GLN A 305 -6.97 -38.10 -11.37
C GLN A 305 -8.35 -37.95 -12.03
N TYR A 306 -8.79 -36.71 -12.21
CA TYR A 306 -10.07 -36.42 -12.87
C TYR A 306 -9.84 -36.25 -14.37
N PHE A 307 -10.49 -37.09 -15.19
CA PHE A 307 -10.37 -37.07 -16.63
C PHE A 307 -11.63 -36.51 -17.26
N PHE A 308 -11.46 -35.78 -18.37
CA PHE A 308 -12.58 -35.28 -19.16
C PHE A 308 -12.19 -35.11 -20.63
N THR A 309 -13.16 -35.26 -21.52
CA THR A 309 -12.97 -35.08 -22.97
C THR A 309 -13.34 -33.65 -23.39
N GLN A 310 -12.44 -32.93 -24.06
CA GLN A 310 -12.69 -31.57 -24.56
C GLN A 310 -12.03 -31.38 -25.93
N GLY A 311 -12.81 -30.95 -26.94
CA GLY A 311 -12.26 -30.55 -28.23
C GLY A 311 -11.42 -31.62 -28.95
N GLY A 312 -11.83 -32.90 -28.91
CA GLY A 312 -11.04 -34.01 -29.48
C GLY A 312 -9.93 -34.53 -28.56
N ASN A 313 -9.66 -33.87 -27.43
CA ASN A 313 -8.59 -34.25 -26.51
C ASN A 313 -9.11 -34.95 -25.26
N LEU A 314 -8.26 -35.80 -24.69
CA LEU A 314 -8.38 -36.30 -23.32
C LEU A 314 -7.53 -35.44 -22.39
N MET A 315 -8.17 -34.87 -21.37
CA MET A 315 -7.56 -33.99 -20.37
C MET A 315 -7.54 -34.68 -19.00
N GLN A 316 -6.59 -34.32 -18.15
CA GLN A 316 -6.51 -34.74 -16.74
C GLN A 316 -6.35 -33.52 -15.82
N GLN A 317 -6.94 -33.56 -14.63
CA GLN A 317 -6.79 -32.52 -13.61
C GLN A 317 -6.71 -33.14 -12.20
N GLY A 318 -5.71 -32.70 -11.43
CA GLY A 318 -5.58 -33.03 -10.01
C GLY A 318 -6.58 -32.28 -9.13
N ARG A 319 -6.95 -32.84 -7.97
CA ARG A 319 -7.95 -32.26 -7.04
C ARG A 319 -7.61 -30.88 -6.47
N GLY A 320 -6.35 -30.45 -6.57
CA GLY A 320 -5.88 -29.13 -6.11
C GLY A 320 -5.35 -28.25 -7.24
N GLU A 321 -5.49 -28.67 -8.50
CA GLU A 321 -4.97 -27.93 -9.64
C GLU A 321 -6.03 -26.98 -10.21
N VAL A 322 -5.61 -25.77 -10.58
CA VAL A 322 -6.51 -24.74 -11.11
C VAL A 322 -6.98 -25.05 -12.53
N ALA A 323 -6.18 -25.80 -13.31
CA ALA A 323 -6.48 -26.15 -14.70
C ALA A 323 -6.06 -27.58 -15.03
N GLY A 324 -6.72 -28.18 -16.04
CA GLY A 324 -6.39 -29.52 -16.53
C GLY A 324 -5.27 -29.51 -17.57
N GLY A 325 -4.42 -30.55 -17.55
CA GLY A 325 -3.38 -30.80 -18.53
C GLY A 325 -3.82 -31.75 -19.64
N LEU A 326 -3.21 -31.60 -20.83
CA LEU A 326 -3.45 -32.47 -21.97
C LEU A 326 -2.82 -33.86 -21.75
N VAL A 327 -3.64 -34.91 -21.80
CA VAL A 327 -3.18 -36.30 -21.71
C VAL A 327 -2.87 -36.82 -23.09
N THR A 328 -3.81 -36.82 -24.02
CA THR A 328 -3.56 -37.24 -25.40
C THR A 328 -4.63 -36.68 -26.30
N ASP A 329 -4.25 -36.45 -27.55
CA ASP A 329 -5.21 -36.27 -28.63
C ASP A 329 -5.94 -37.60 -28.88
N LEU A 330 -7.27 -37.54 -29.05
CA LEU A 330 -8.12 -38.70 -29.35
C LEU A 330 -8.39 -38.83 -30.86
N ASP A 331 -7.90 -37.90 -31.67
CA ASP A 331 -8.04 -37.95 -33.12
C ASP A 331 -7.34 -39.19 -33.67
N ASN A 332 -8.10 -40.05 -34.36
CA ASN A 332 -7.65 -41.35 -34.84
C ASN A 332 -6.96 -42.24 -33.79
N CYS A 333 -7.25 -42.03 -32.51
CA CYS A 333 -6.74 -42.92 -31.49
C CYS A 333 -7.45 -44.28 -31.56
N SER A 334 -6.77 -45.31 -31.09
CA SER A 334 -7.40 -46.61 -30.80
C SER A 334 -7.55 -46.78 -29.30
N VAL A 335 -8.71 -47.30 -28.89
CA VAL A 335 -9.00 -47.58 -27.49
C VAL A 335 -9.52 -49.01 -27.33
N MET A 336 -8.96 -49.74 -26.37
CA MET A 336 -9.32 -51.14 -26.12
C MET A 336 -9.19 -51.50 -24.65
N ALA A 337 -10.01 -52.45 -24.19
CA ALA A 337 -9.84 -53.06 -22.86
C ALA A 337 -8.53 -53.87 -22.82
N VAL A 338 -7.80 -53.81 -21.70
CA VAL A 338 -6.52 -54.49 -21.52
C VAL A 338 -6.40 -55.08 -20.13
N ASP A 339 -5.73 -56.23 -20.02
CA ASP A 339 -5.32 -56.78 -18.73
C ASP A 339 -3.98 -56.13 -18.31
N SER A 340 -3.97 -55.41 -17.19
CA SER A 340 -2.78 -54.73 -16.67
C SER A 340 -2.69 -54.87 -15.16
N ASP A 341 -1.55 -55.35 -14.66
CA ASP A 341 -1.24 -55.48 -13.22
C ASP A 341 -2.33 -56.21 -12.39
N ASP A 342 -3.07 -57.15 -13.00
CA ASP A 342 -4.22 -57.86 -12.40
C ASP A 342 -5.33 -56.91 -11.87
N ARG A 343 -5.47 -55.72 -12.49
CA ARG A 343 -6.49 -54.73 -12.14
C ARG A 343 -7.72 -54.85 -13.03
N ARG A 344 -8.89 -54.74 -12.40
CA ARG A 344 -10.19 -54.77 -13.09
C ARG A 344 -10.42 -53.47 -13.87
N PHE A 345 -11.13 -53.59 -14.99
CA PHE A 345 -11.66 -52.46 -15.77
C PHE A 345 -10.57 -51.53 -16.33
N CYS A 346 -9.44 -52.11 -16.69
CA CYS A 346 -8.37 -51.40 -17.37
C CYS A 346 -8.62 -51.29 -18.88
N PHE A 347 -8.29 -50.14 -19.44
CA PHE A 347 -8.33 -49.88 -20.88
C PHE A 347 -7.15 -49.02 -21.28
N GLN A 348 -6.78 -49.07 -22.55
CA GLN A 348 -5.62 -48.40 -23.09
C GLN A 348 -6.01 -47.54 -24.27
N VAL A 349 -5.55 -46.29 -24.28
CA VAL A 349 -5.67 -45.35 -25.39
C VAL A 349 -4.32 -45.24 -26.05
N THR A 350 -4.27 -45.53 -27.35
CA THR A 350 -3.08 -45.42 -28.18
C THR A 350 -3.32 -44.32 -29.20
N SER A 351 -2.47 -43.29 -29.20
CA SER A 351 -2.53 -42.20 -30.17
C SER A 351 -2.32 -42.74 -31.60
N PHE A 352 -2.79 -41.99 -32.61
CA PHE A 352 -2.69 -42.36 -34.03
C PHE A 352 -1.26 -42.72 -34.46
N ASP A 353 -0.26 -42.00 -33.95
CA ASP A 353 1.14 -42.25 -34.30
C ASP A 353 1.78 -43.45 -33.58
N GLY A 354 1.02 -44.10 -32.69
CA GLY A 354 1.45 -45.25 -31.89
C GLY A 354 2.50 -44.94 -30.82
N LYS A 355 2.96 -43.69 -30.70
CA LYS A 355 4.06 -43.32 -29.78
C LYS A 355 3.57 -43.12 -28.36
N LYS A 356 2.36 -42.58 -28.19
CA LYS A 356 1.77 -42.34 -26.87
C LYS A 356 0.73 -43.40 -26.57
N VAL A 357 0.95 -44.10 -25.46
CA VAL A 357 0.09 -45.17 -24.98
C VAL A 357 -0.22 -44.92 -23.52
N VAL A 358 -1.49 -44.70 -23.20
CA VAL A 358 -1.95 -44.38 -21.85
C VAL A 358 -2.84 -45.51 -21.35
N THR A 359 -2.49 -46.10 -20.22
CA THR A 359 -3.28 -47.13 -19.56
C THR A 359 -4.07 -46.51 -18.42
N LEU A 360 -5.38 -46.66 -18.47
CA LEU A 360 -6.35 -46.10 -17.53
C LEU A 360 -7.17 -47.21 -16.88
N GLN A 361 -7.73 -46.95 -15.72
CA GLN A 361 -8.58 -47.87 -14.98
C GLN A 361 -9.83 -47.14 -14.50
N ALA A 362 -10.99 -47.70 -14.84
CA ALA A 362 -12.31 -47.26 -14.37
C ALA A 362 -12.74 -47.98 -13.09
N GLU A 363 -13.76 -47.46 -12.41
CA GLU A 363 -14.24 -48.01 -11.14
C GLU A 363 -15.28 -49.13 -11.30
N SER A 364 -16.00 -49.17 -12.42
CA SER A 364 -17.03 -50.17 -12.73
C SER A 364 -16.96 -50.65 -14.18
N ARG A 365 -17.65 -51.77 -14.47
CA ARG A 365 -17.76 -52.28 -15.83
C ARG A 365 -18.50 -51.28 -16.71
N LYS A 366 -19.62 -50.74 -16.22
CA LYS A 366 -20.39 -49.71 -16.91
C LYS A 366 -19.51 -48.52 -17.28
N ASP A 367 -18.76 -47.97 -16.32
CA ASP A 367 -17.93 -46.79 -16.56
C ASP A 367 -16.82 -47.07 -17.59
N CYS A 368 -16.18 -48.25 -17.51
CA CYS A 368 -15.19 -48.70 -18.49
C CYS A 368 -15.77 -48.78 -19.92
N GLU A 369 -16.92 -49.44 -20.09
CA GLU A 369 -17.56 -49.55 -21.41
C GLU A 369 -17.97 -48.18 -21.97
N GLU A 370 -18.46 -47.27 -21.12
CA GLU A 370 -18.80 -45.91 -21.53
C GLU A 370 -17.56 -45.10 -21.92
N TRP A 371 -16.45 -45.21 -21.19
CA TRP A 371 -15.18 -44.55 -21.56
C TRP A 371 -14.67 -45.04 -22.91
N ILE A 372 -14.60 -46.35 -23.11
CA ILE A 372 -14.17 -46.95 -24.38
C ILE A 372 -15.08 -46.52 -25.54
N ALA A 373 -16.40 -46.56 -25.33
CA ALA A 373 -17.36 -46.16 -26.37
C ALA A 373 -17.26 -44.67 -26.70
N THR A 374 -17.15 -43.80 -25.69
CA THR A 374 -17.02 -42.35 -25.87
C THR A 374 -15.75 -42.00 -26.64
N ILE A 375 -14.62 -42.58 -26.26
CA ILE A 375 -13.33 -42.31 -26.93
C ILE A 375 -13.38 -42.80 -28.39
N ASN A 376 -13.97 -43.97 -28.65
CA ASN A 376 -14.20 -44.45 -30.02
C ASN A 376 -15.10 -43.51 -30.83
N ASN A 377 -16.17 -42.98 -30.23
CA ASN A 377 -17.07 -42.03 -30.89
C ASN A 377 -16.36 -40.72 -31.25
N ILE A 378 -15.48 -40.22 -30.37
CA ILE A 378 -14.68 -39.02 -30.63
C ILE A 378 -13.66 -39.29 -31.74
N SER A 379 -12.88 -40.37 -31.63
CA SER A 379 -11.87 -40.78 -32.61
C SER A 379 -12.44 -40.91 -34.03
N ARG A 380 -13.64 -41.48 -34.17
CA ARG A 380 -14.30 -41.69 -35.48
C ARG A 380 -15.01 -40.46 -36.04
N ARG A 381 -15.33 -39.45 -35.22
CA ARG A 381 -16.17 -38.31 -35.63
C ARG A 381 -15.52 -37.43 -36.69
N ILE A 382 -14.20 -37.39 -36.77
CA ILE A 382 -13.49 -36.59 -37.79
C ILE A 382 -13.66 -37.19 -39.20
N TYR A 383 -13.87 -38.50 -39.33
CA TYR A 383 -13.82 -39.20 -40.61
C TYR A 383 -15.20 -39.57 -41.21
N LEU A 384 -16.27 -39.46 -40.42
CA LEU A 384 -17.62 -39.90 -40.82
C LEU A 384 -18.61 -38.75 -41.09
N SER A 385 -18.19 -37.48 -40.99
CA SER A 385 -19.01 -36.35 -41.43
C SER A 385 -18.67 -35.96 -42.86
N GLU A 386 -19.68 -35.85 -43.74
CA GLU A 386 -19.57 -35.46 -45.15
C GLU A 386 -18.97 -34.04 -45.38
N ASN A 387 -18.66 -33.30 -44.31
CA ASN A 387 -18.04 -31.97 -44.32
C ASN A 387 -16.98 -31.85 -43.20
N ALA A 388 -15.81 -32.48 -43.39
CA ALA A 388 -14.75 -32.55 -42.37
C ALA A 388 -14.20 -31.17 -41.93
N GLU A 389 -14.16 -30.18 -42.83
CA GLU A 389 -13.70 -28.81 -42.52
C GLU A 389 -14.69 -28.05 -41.62
N GLU A 390 -15.99 -28.23 -41.82
CA GLU A 390 -17.03 -27.58 -41.03
C GLU A 390 -17.13 -28.19 -39.61
N LEU A 391 -16.88 -29.50 -39.50
CA LEU A 391 -16.83 -30.18 -38.21
C LEU A 391 -15.56 -29.85 -37.43
N ALA A 392 -14.40 -29.79 -38.10
CA ALA A 392 -13.16 -29.31 -37.50
C ALA A 392 -13.31 -27.87 -37.00
N ALA A 393 -13.95 -26.98 -37.77
CA ALA A 393 -14.27 -25.62 -37.35
C ALA A 393 -15.21 -25.59 -36.12
N ARG A 394 -16.24 -26.44 -36.06
CA ARG A 394 -17.15 -26.54 -34.90
C ARG A 394 -16.51 -27.18 -33.66
N VAL A 395 -15.61 -28.15 -33.82
CA VAL A 395 -14.84 -28.74 -32.71
C VAL A 395 -13.86 -27.73 -32.15
N ASN A 396 -13.18 -26.97 -33.02
CA ASN A 396 -12.30 -25.87 -32.62
C ASN A 396 -13.10 -24.74 -31.94
N GLN A 397 -14.28 -24.39 -32.47
CA GLN A 397 -15.19 -23.43 -31.84
C GLN A 397 -15.76 -23.92 -30.50
N SER A 398 -16.11 -25.21 -30.37
CA SER A 398 -16.50 -25.83 -29.09
C SER A 398 -15.33 -25.93 -28.10
N ALA A 399 -14.10 -26.09 -28.58
CA ALA A 399 -12.90 -26.02 -27.75
C ALA A 399 -12.68 -24.60 -27.24
N LEU A 400 -12.84 -23.58 -28.10
CA LEU A 400 -12.83 -22.17 -27.70
C LEU A 400 -13.99 -21.83 -26.73
N GLU A 401 -15.22 -22.24 -27.01
CA GLU A 401 -16.42 -22.00 -26.17
C GLU A 401 -16.39 -22.72 -24.82
N ALA A 402 -15.67 -23.84 -24.73
CA ALA A 402 -15.41 -24.53 -23.46
C ALA A 402 -14.20 -23.94 -22.70
N VAL A 403 -13.44 -23.04 -23.32
CA VAL A 403 -12.37 -22.23 -22.73
C VAL A 403 -12.86 -20.81 -22.40
N THR A 404 -13.98 -20.37 -22.98
CA THR A 404 -14.74 -19.21 -22.49
C THR A 404 -15.65 -19.60 -21.32
N PRO A 405 -15.75 -18.80 -20.24
CA PRO A 405 -16.74 -19.05 -19.20
C PRO A 405 -18.15 -19.10 -19.78
N SER A 406 -18.92 -20.15 -19.44
CA SER A 406 -20.32 -20.25 -19.83
C SER A 406 -21.09 -19.00 -19.34
N PRO A 407 -21.95 -18.36 -20.16
CA PRO A 407 -22.73 -17.17 -19.75
C PRO A 407 -23.70 -17.49 -18.60
N SER A 408 -23.85 -18.76 -18.24
CA SER A 408 -24.55 -19.25 -17.05
C SER A 408 -23.99 -18.71 -15.73
N PHE A 409 -22.73 -18.24 -15.70
CA PHE A 409 -22.15 -17.56 -14.53
C PHE A 409 -22.54 -16.08 -14.46
N GLN A 410 -22.83 -15.43 -15.59
CA GLN A 410 -23.36 -14.05 -15.66
C GLN A 410 -24.89 -13.99 -15.55
N GLN A 411 -25.62 -14.94 -16.16
CA GLN A 411 -27.09 -14.97 -16.11
C GLN A 411 -27.68 -15.28 -14.73
N ARG A 412 -26.95 -15.97 -13.86
CA ARG A 412 -27.39 -16.17 -12.47
C ARG A 412 -27.36 -14.88 -11.65
N HIS A 413 -26.53 -13.90 -12.06
CA HIS A 413 -26.48 -12.58 -11.45
C HIS A 413 -27.51 -11.61 -12.06
N GLU A 414 -27.88 -11.78 -13.34
CA GLU A 414 -28.94 -10.97 -13.96
C GLU A 414 -30.36 -11.39 -13.56
N SER A 415 -30.58 -12.67 -13.22
CA SER A 415 -31.88 -13.19 -12.77
C SER A 415 -32.31 -12.73 -11.37
N MET A 416 -31.45 -12.02 -10.63
CA MET A 416 -31.75 -11.45 -9.31
C MET A 416 -31.95 -9.93 -9.31
N ARG A 417 -32.08 -9.30 -10.49
CA ARG A 417 -32.64 -7.93 -10.54
C ARG A 417 -34.17 -7.99 -10.56
N PRO A 418 -34.88 -7.26 -9.67
CA PRO A 418 -36.33 -7.26 -9.69
C PRO A 418 -36.82 -6.67 -11.01
N THR A 419 -37.52 -7.49 -11.79
CA THR A 419 -38.27 -7.05 -12.97
C THR A 419 -39.44 -6.17 -12.52
N SER A 420 -39.28 -4.85 -12.60
CA SER A 420 -40.40 -3.92 -12.46
C SER A 420 -41.27 -4.01 -13.72
N LYS A 421 -42.28 -4.90 -13.67
CA LYS A 421 -43.39 -4.86 -14.62
C LYS A 421 -44.06 -3.49 -14.53
N GLY A 422 -43.91 -2.70 -15.57
CA GLY A 422 -44.59 -1.43 -15.74
C GLY A 422 -46.11 -1.60 -15.61
N ARG A 423 -46.71 -0.75 -14.78
CA ARG A 423 -48.13 -0.42 -14.86
C ARG A 423 -48.23 1.08 -15.04
N ALA A 424 -48.76 1.46 -16.20
CA ALA A 424 -48.95 2.83 -16.63
C ALA A 424 -49.81 3.62 -15.63
N GLY A 425 -49.34 4.82 -15.28
CA GLY A 425 -50.08 5.83 -14.53
C GLY A 425 -49.60 7.21 -14.96
N ARG A 426 -50.41 7.90 -15.77
CA ARG A 426 -50.26 9.30 -16.19
C ARG A 426 -50.20 10.22 -14.97
N ALA A 427 -49.28 11.19 -14.96
CA ALA A 427 -49.60 12.61 -14.70
C ALA A 427 -48.36 13.54 -14.79
N SER A 428 -48.56 14.61 -15.56
CA SER A 428 -48.07 15.99 -15.39
C SER A 428 -46.57 16.28 -15.27
N SER A 429 -46.03 16.74 -16.40
CA SER A 429 -44.91 17.66 -16.55
C SER A 429 -45.21 19.06 -15.96
N ILE A 430 -44.35 19.53 -15.06
CA ILE A 430 -44.12 20.97 -14.83
C ILE A 430 -42.60 21.14 -14.62
N SER A 431 -41.94 21.74 -15.59
CA SER A 431 -40.53 22.14 -15.55
C SER A 431 -40.42 23.57 -15.02
N SER A 432 -39.68 23.78 -13.92
CA SER A 432 -39.15 25.09 -13.55
C SER A 432 -37.64 25.03 -13.32
N VAL A 433 -37.00 26.06 -13.84
CA VAL A 433 -35.58 26.31 -14.07
C VAL A 433 -34.76 26.47 -12.79
N GLY A 434 -33.51 26.00 -12.82
CA GLY A 434 -32.34 26.73 -12.32
C GLY A 434 -31.76 26.32 -10.94
N SER A 435 -30.58 25.68 -10.94
CA SER A 435 -29.32 26.16 -10.31
C SER A 435 -28.28 25.03 -10.24
N GLU A 436 -27.07 25.32 -10.73
CA GLU A 436 -25.87 24.45 -10.65
C GLU A 436 -25.39 24.19 -9.22
N PRO A 437 -24.54 23.15 -9.05
CA PRO A 437 -23.31 23.30 -8.29
C PRO A 437 -22.05 22.88 -9.08
N SER A 438 -20.97 23.63 -8.84
CA SER A 438 -19.61 23.46 -9.34
C SER A 438 -18.93 22.14 -8.89
N PRO A 439 -17.82 21.72 -9.54
CA PRO A 439 -17.36 20.33 -9.53
C PRO A 439 -16.52 20.01 -8.30
N ALA A 440 -16.91 18.97 -7.57
CA ALA A 440 -16.14 18.33 -6.52
C ALA A 440 -15.40 17.09 -7.07
N LEU A 441 -14.10 17.04 -6.79
CA LEU A 441 -13.18 15.90 -6.73
C LEU A 441 -13.70 14.54 -7.23
N SER A 442 -13.41 14.25 -8.50
CA SER A 442 -13.58 12.95 -9.13
C SER A 442 -12.40 12.03 -8.78
N VAL A 443 -12.62 11.10 -7.84
CA VAL A 443 -11.78 9.90 -7.69
C VAL A 443 -12.20 8.94 -8.81
N LEU A 444 -11.31 8.77 -9.79
CA LEU A 444 -11.55 8.00 -11.00
C LEU A 444 -11.50 6.49 -10.70
N SER A 445 -12.53 5.79 -11.17
CA SER A 445 -12.62 4.33 -11.28
C SER A 445 -11.36 3.75 -11.95
N LEU A 446 -10.78 2.68 -11.38
CA LEU A 446 -9.55 2.04 -11.87
C LEU A 446 -9.72 1.43 -13.28
N ASP A 447 -10.95 1.13 -13.69
CA ASP A 447 -11.33 0.74 -15.06
C ASP A 447 -11.24 1.89 -16.08
N ALA A 448 -10.97 3.11 -15.63
CA ALA A 448 -10.84 4.28 -16.51
C ALA A 448 -9.42 4.50 -17.06
N LEU A 449 -8.39 3.73 -16.64
CA LEU A 449 -6.99 3.94 -17.06
C LEU A 449 -6.64 3.22 -18.37
N VAL A 450 -7.30 2.12 -18.67
CA VAL A 450 -7.16 1.37 -19.92
C VAL A 450 -8.38 1.69 -20.82
N ALA A 451 -8.18 1.72 -22.14
CA ALA A 451 -9.29 1.96 -23.07
C ALA A 451 -10.18 0.71 -23.17
N PRO A 452 -11.43 0.72 -22.65
CA PRO A 452 -12.35 -0.40 -22.80
C PRO A 452 -12.56 -0.62 -24.30
N GLU A 453 -12.47 -1.86 -24.75
CA GLU A 453 -12.55 -2.32 -26.15
C GLU A 453 -11.27 -2.27 -27.01
N THR A 454 -10.08 -2.00 -26.46
CA THR A 454 -8.82 -2.11 -27.25
C THR A 454 -8.23 -3.53 -27.21
N PRO A 455 -7.91 -4.16 -28.36
CA PRO A 455 -7.40 -5.53 -28.40
C PRO A 455 -5.97 -5.61 -27.85
N ILE A 456 -5.71 -6.60 -26.99
CA ILE A 456 -4.36 -6.90 -26.50
C ILE A 456 -3.56 -7.57 -27.63
N GLN A 457 -2.40 -6.99 -27.96
CA GLN A 457 -1.50 -7.55 -28.97
C GLN A 457 -0.49 -8.49 -28.32
N PHE A 458 -0.53 -9.77 -28.68
CA PHE A 458 0.37 -10.81 -28.14
C PHE A 458 1.57 -11.13 -29.04
N ASP A 459 1.57 -10.68 -30.29
CA ASP A 459 2.65 -10.89 -31.27
C ASP A 459 3.27 -9.57 -31.71
N ILE A 460 4.61 -9.53 -31.80
CA ILE A 460 5.37 -8.40 -32.35
C ILE A 460 5.31 -8.48 -33.89
N ILE A 461 4.16 -8.16 -34.49
CA ILE A 461 4.06 -7.96 -35.94
C ILE A 461 4.17 -6.46 -36.20
N SER A 462 5.21 -6.06 -36.92
CA SER A 462 5.37 -4.70 -37.44
C SER A 462 4.19 -4.39 -38.38
N PRO A 463 3.40 -3.32 -38.15
CA PRO A 463 2.63 -2.76 -39.23
C PRO A 463 3.64 -2.10 -40.18
N VAL A 464 3.79 -2.70 -41.36
CA VAL A 464 4.21 -1.95 -42.55
C VAL A 464 3.22 -0.80 -42.65
N SER A 465 3.72 0.44 -42.57
CA SER A 465 2.91 1.65 -42.59
C SER A 465 1.99 1.67 -43.82
N GLU A 466 0.70 1.42 -43.64
CA GLU A 466 -0.33 1.78 -44.62
C GLU A 466 -0.63 3.27 -44.47
N ASP A 467 0.18 4.10 -45.13
CA ASP A 467 -0.14 5.52 -45.33
C ASP A 467 -1.25 5.61 -46.40
N ASN A 468 -2.50 5.66 -45.94
CA ASN A 468 -3.67 5.88 -46.80
C ASN A 468 -4.06 7.36 -46.76
N SER A 469 -3.22 8.24 -47.31
CA SER A 469 -3.61 9.62 -47.63
C SER A 469 -4.19 9.66 -49.05
N GLY A 470 -5.51 9.79 -49.16
CA GLY A 470 -6.16 10.03 -50.43
C GLY A 470 -5.81 11.41 -50.99
N GLN A 471 -5.10 11.45 -52.13
CA GLN A 471 -5.24 12.51 -53.11
C GLN A 471 -5.18 11.94 -54.53
N SER A 472 -6.17 12.33 -55.31
CA SER A 472 -6.49 11.89 -56.66
C SER A 472 -5.60 12.51 -57.76
N LYS A 473 -5.30 11.69 -58.80
CA LYS A 473 -4.77 12.00 -60.16
C LYS A 473 -3.26 12.37 -60.18
N THR A 474 -2.37 11.81 -61.00
CA THR A 474 -2.42 11.25 -62.37
C THR A 474 -1.12 10.48 -62.68
N ALA A 475 -1.25 9.37 -63.43
CA ALA A 475 -0.31 8.74 -64.38
C ALA A 475 1.22 8.86 -64.27
N ALA A 476 1.87 7.67 -64.20
CA ALA A 476 2.85 7.13 -65.17
C ALA A 476 4.22 6.64 -64.62
N GLN A 477 4.44 5.34 -64.84
CA GLN A 477 5.67 4.63 -65.25
C GLN A 477 6.81 4.27 -64.26
N SER A 478 7.13 2.96 -64.35
CA SER A 478 8.44 2.29 -64.16
C SER A 478 8.92 2.17 -62.70
N GLY A 479 9.17 1.01 -62.10
CA GLY A 479 9.55 -0.30 -62.61
C GLY A 479 10.89 -0.70 -61.97
N ARG A 480 10.90 -1.62 -60.99
CA ARG A 480 11.99 -2.61 -60.78
C ARG A 480 11.65 -3.61 -59.67
N ARG A 481 11.86 -4.88 -60.01
CA ARG A 481 11.78 -6.07 -59.17
C ARG A 481 12.97 -6.12 -58.20
N SER A 482 12.75 -6.61 -56.98
CA SER A 482 13.80 -7.09 -56.08
C SER A 482 13.65 -8.61 -55.92
N ASN A 483 14.72 -9.35 -56.21
CA ASN A 483 14.86 -10.80 -55.99
C ASN A 483 15.52 -11.06 -54.60
N PRO A 484 15.56 -12.31 -54.10
CA PRO A 484 15.44 -12.60 -52.66
C PRO A 484 16.76 -12.95 -51.94
N PHE A 485 17.91 -12.42 -52.35
CA PHE A 485 19.19 -12.62 -51.63
C PHE A 485 20.10 -11.39 -51.77
N GLY A 486 20.35 -10.71 -50.65
CA GLY A 486 21.62 -10.04 -50.29
C GLY A 486 22.15 -8.88 -51.13
N GLU A 487 22.31 -7.73 -50.46
CA GLU A 487 23.15 -6.57 -50.78
C GLU A 487 22.74 -5.63 -51.93
N SER A 488 22.24 -4.46 -51.52
CA SER A 488 22.51 -3.19 -52.19
C SER A 488 22.70 -2.14 -51.11
N GLY A 489 23.96 -1.71 -50.95
CA GLY A 489 24.40 -0.80 -49.93
C GLY A 489 23.96 0.64 -50.16
N ASP A 490 23.70 1.31 -49.05
CA ASP A 490 23.94 2.74 -48.91
C ASP A 490 24.67 2.93 -47.56
N ASN A 491 25.96 3.25 -47.65
CA ASN A 491 26.81 3.75 -46.57
C ASN A 491 26.30 5.15 -46.18
N THR A 492 26.21 5.63 -44.95
CA THR A 492 26.73 5.24 -43.63
C THR A 492 26.01 6.16 -42.66
N ALA A 493 25.21 5.62 -41.74
CA ALA A 493 25.20 6.10 -40.37
C ALA A 493 25.61 4.88 -39.58
N GLU A 494 26.93 4.74 -39.43
CA GLU A 494 27.56 3.73 -38.60
C GLU A 494 26.82 3.66 -37.27
N ASP A 495 26.60 2.43 -36.80
CA ASP A 495 26.17 2.17 -35.44
C ASP A 495 26.94 3.09 -34.50
N THR A 496 26.19 3.82 -33.68
CA THR A 496 26.73 4.75 -32.69
C THR A 496 27.42 3.92 -31.60
N GLU A 497 28.62 3.40 -31.87
CA GLU A 497 29.49 2.79 -30.86
C GLU A 497 29.94 3.82 -29.79
N ASP A 498 29.60 5.10 -29.98
CA ASP A 498 29.88 6.20 -29.04
C ASP A 498 28.74 6.52 -28.06
N SER A 499 27.72 5.67 -27.92
CA SER A 499 26.77 5.81 -26.80
C SER A 499 27.43 5.37 -25.49
N ILE A 500 27.54 6.28 -24.51
CA ILE A 500 28.21 6.04 -23.21
C ILE A 500 27.56 4.87 -22.44
N LEU A 501 26.31 4.53 -22.76
CA LEU A 501 25.55 3.44 -22.14
C LEU A 501 25.07 2.46 -23.21
N HIS A 502 25.54 1.21 -23.13
CA HIS A 502 25.13 0.09 -23.97
C HIS A 502 24.86 -1.13 -23.08
N GLN A 503 23.59 -1.38 -22.74
CA GLN A 503 23.21 -2.53 -21.91
C GLN A 503 22.23 -3.45 -22.63
N LEU A 504 22.60 -4.73 -22.76
CA LEU A 504 21.84 -5.75 -23.46
C LEU A 504 21.15 -6.71 -22.46
N PHE A 505 19.86 -6.95 -22.65
CA PHE A 505 19.05 -7.83 -21.80
C PHE A 505 18.28 -8.85 -22.62
N ILE A 506 18.15 -10.08 -22.13
CA ILE A 506 17.30 -11.09 -22.76
C ILE A 506 15.90 -10.99 -22.16
N VAL A 507 14.92 -10.71 -23.01
CA VAL A 507 13.53 -10.46 -22.62
C VAL A 507 12.56 -11.27 -23.49
N ARG A 508 11.38 -11.56 -22.95
CA ARG A 508 10.27 -12.19 -23.65
C ARG A 508 9.10 -11.23 -23.67
N PHE A 509 8.55 -10.98 -24.84
CA PHE A 509 7.38 -10.13 -24.98
C PHE A 509 6.12 -10.86 -24.51
N LEU A 510 5.38 -10.22 -23.60
CA LEU A 510 4.14 -10.75 -23.05
C LEU A 510 2.91 -10.13 -23.71
N GLY A 511 2.96 -8.85 -24.04
CA GLY A 511 1.91 -8.17 -24.79
C GLY A 511 2.03 -6.66 -24.75
N SER A 512 1.23 -5.98 -25.57
CA SER A 512 1.07 -4.53 -25.54
C SER A 512 -0.39 -4.13 -25.69
N MET A 513 -0.74 -2.98 -25.12
CA MET A 513 -2.10 -2.46 -25.12
C MET A 513 -2.10 -0.93 -25.06
N GLU A 514 -3.11 -0.30 -25.66
CA GLU A 514 -3.33 1.14 -25.60
C GLU A 514 -3.87 1.57 -24.23
N VAL A 515 -3.31 2.66 -23.68
CA VAL A 515 -3.65 3.19 -22.36
C VAL A 515 -4.14 4.63 -22.50
N LYS A 516 -5.13 5.02 -21.67
CA LYS A 516 -5.76 6.35 -21.76
C LYS A 516 -4.92 7.46 -21.16
N THR A 517 -4.06 7.14 -20.19
CA THR A 517 -3.18 8.11 -19.54
C THR A 517 -1.77 7.53 -19.39
N ALA A 518 -0.75 8.32 -19.72
CA ALA A 518 0.66 7.92 -19.56
C ALA A 518 1.28 8.39 -18.23
N GLU A 519 0.55 9.20 -17.46
CA GLU A 519 1.05 9.88 -16.25
C GLU A 519 0.67 9.19 -14.94
N SER A 520 -0.24 8.21 -14.98
CA SER A 520 -0.68 7.51 -13.76
C SER A 520 0.29 6.40 -13.36
N VAL A 521 0.67 6.40 -12.08
CA VAL A 521 1.68 5.49 -11.50
C VAL A 521 1.28 4.02 -11.65
N ASP A 522 -0.02 3.72 -11.67
CA ASP A 522 -0.55 2.35 -11.67
C ASP A 522 -0.80 1.77 -13.08
N VAL A 523 -0.60 2.56 -14.15
CA VAL A 523 -0.94 2.15 -15.53
C VAL A 523 -0.20 0.90 -15.97
N ILE A 524 1.10 0.80 -15.66
CA ILE A 524 1.92 -0.37 -16.04
C ILE A 524 1.47 -1.62 -15.26
N SER A 525 1.19 -1.48 -13.96
CA SER A 525 0.73 -2.57 -13.10
C SER A 525 -0.64 -3.10 -13.51
N GLU A 526 -1.55 -2.19 -13.86
CA GLU A 526 -2.88 -2.50 -14.38
C GLU A 526 -2.79 -3.21 -15.74
N THR A 527 -2.03 -2.66 -16.68
CA THR A 527 -1.81 -3.25 -18.01
C THR A 527 -1.18 -4.64 -17.90
N MET A 528 -0.20 -4.80 -17.01
CA MET A 528 0.43 -6.10 -16.74
C MET A 528 -0.57 -7.11 -16.21
N ARG A 529 -1.45 -6.71 -15.28
CA ARG A 529 -2.52 -7.58 -14.77
C ARG A 529 -3.45 -8.03 -15.90
N GLN A 530 -3.91 -7.11 -16.73
CA GLN A 530 -4.84 -7.42 -17.83
C GLN A 530 -4.20 -8.32 -18.89
N ILE A 531 -2.95 -8.06 -19.27
CA ILE A 531 -2.20 -8.91 -20.22
C ILE A 531 -1.99 -10.30 -19.64
N LEU A 532 -1.55 -10.42 -18.39
CA LEU A 532 -1.33 -11.74 -17.77
C LEU A 532 -2.65 -12.50 -17.59
N ALA A 533 -3.72 -11.83 -17.16
CA ALA A 533 -5.04 -12.41 -17.06
C ALA A 533 -5.55 -12.88 -18.42
N ALA A 534 -5.42 -12.07 -19.47
CA ALA A 534 -5.82 -12.45 -20.81
C ALA A 534 -4.99 -13.63 -21.35
N ARG A 535 -3.67 -13.66 -21.10
CA ARG A 535 -2.84 -14.82 -21.48
C ARG A 535 -3.26 -16.10 -20.75
N ALA A 536 -3.65 -15.99 -19.48
CA ALA A 536 -4.15 -17.12 -18.69
C ALA A 536 -5.53 -17.58 -19.16
N ILE A 537 -6.45 -16.64 -19.41
CA ILE A 537 -7.82 -16.90 -19.90
C ILE A 537 -7.79 -17.53 -21.29
N HIS A 538 -6.93 -17.04 -22.18
CA HIS A 538 -6.84 -17.51 -23.56
C HIS A 538 -5.78 -18.60 -23.77
N ASN A 539 -5.16 -19.12 -22.70
CA ASN A 539 -4.13 -20.17 -22.75
C ASN A 539 -2.99 -19.89 -23.76
N ILE A 540 -2.50 -18.65 -23.78
CA ILE A 540 -1.44 -18.20 -24.69
C ILE A 540 -0.07 -18.48 -24.06
N PHE A 541 0.51 -19.63 -24.40
CA PHE A 541 1.82 -20.05 -23.86
C PHE A 541 3.01 -19.61 -24.72
N ARG A 542 2.79 -19.21 -25.98
CA ARG A 542 3.88 -18.77 -26.86
C ARG A 542 4.38 -17.39 -26.43
N MET A 543 5.68 -17.29 -26.19
CA MET A 543 6.37 -16.03 -25.89
C MET A 543 7.51 -15.84 -26.88
N THR A 544 7.68 -14.60 -27.34
CA THR A 544 8.72 -14.26 -28.31
C THR A 544 9.94 -13.71 -27.57
N GLU A 545 11.05 -14.44 -27.58
CA GLU A 545 12.32 -13.99 -27.01
C GLU A 545 12.99 -12.94 -27.90
N SER A 546 13.59 -11.93 -27.30
CA SER A 546 14.27 -10.82 -27.97
C SER A 546 15.40 -10.28 -27.09
N HIS A 547 16.43 -9.71 -27.72
CA HIS A 547 17.46 -8.96 -27.03
C HIS A 547 17.04 -7.48 -26.94
N LEU A 548 16.79 -6.98 -25.74
CA LEU A 548 16.53 -5.57 -25.48
C LEU A 548 17.85 -4.83 -25.27
N LEU A 549 18.23 -3.97 -26.20
CA LEU A 549 19.37 -3.07 -26.09
C LEU A 549 18.90 -1.70 -25.60
N VAL A 550 19.44 -1.24 -24.47
CA VAL A 550 19.22 0.08 -23.89
C VAL A 550 20.42 0.97 -24.24
N THR A 551 20.17 2.08 -24.95
CA THR A 551 21.17 3.13 -25.23
C THR A 551 20.71 4.50 -24.72
N CYS A 552 21.56 5.52 -24.79
CA CYS A 552 21.15 6.89 -24.43
C CYS A 552 20.12 7.51 -25.39
N ASP A 553 19.93 6.92 -26.58
CA ASP A 553 19.06 7.49 -27.62
C ASP A 553 17.77 6.68 -27.80
N CYS A 554 17.81 5.36 -27.59
CA CYS A 554 16.68 4.48 -27.86
C CYS A 554 16.74 3.14 -27.15
N LEU A 555 15.59 2.48 -27.09
CA LEU A 555 15.46 1.07 -26.77
C LEU A 555 15.27 0.27 -28.07
N LYS A 556 16.06 -0.77 -28.31
CA LYS A 556 15.94 -1.64 -29.49
C LYS A 556 15.60 -3.06 -29.07
N LEU A 557 14.62 -3.68 -29.73
CA LEU A 557 14.37 -5.12 -29.63
C LEU A 557 15.00 -5.81 -30.83
N ILE A 558 15.98 -6.66 -30.59
CA ILE A 558 16.77 -7.35 -31.60
C ILE A 558 16.41 -8.84 -31.58
N ASP A 559 16.22 -9.41 -32.76
CA ASP A 559 16.02 -10.85 -32.93
C ASP A 559 17.32 -11.60 -32.57
N PRO A 560 17.29 -12.55 -31.62
CA PRO A 560 18.51 -13.24 -31.18
C PRO A 560 19.12 -14.12 -32.28
N GLN A 561 18.32 -14.63 -33.23
CA GLN A 561 18.76 -15.52 -34.30
C GLN A 561 19.27 -14.74 -35.52
N THR A 562 18.57 -13.68 -35.92
CA THR A 562 18.90 -12.94 -37.16
C THR A 562 19.71 -11.66 -36.91
N GLN A 563 19.85 -11.22 -35.65
CA GLN A 563 20.45 -9.94 -35.27
C GLN A 563 19.77 -8.71 -35.89
N VAL A 564 18.57 -8.88 -36.46
CA VAL A 564 17.79 -7.78 -37.03
C VAL A 564 17.03 -7.05 -35.93
N THR A 565 17.07 -5.71 -35.94
CA THR A 565 16.25 -4.89 -35.04
C THR A 565 14.78 -4.98 -35.47
N ARG A 566 13.92 -5.55 -34.61
CA ARG A 566 12.48 -5.73 -34.82
C ARG A 566 11.68 -4.48 -34.51
N LEU A 567 12.02 -3.79 -33.41
CA LEU A 567 11.40 -2.53 -32.98
C LEU A 567 12.45 -1.60 -32.41
N ARG A 568 12.29 -0.30 -32.64
CA ARG A 568 13.12 0.78 -32.07
C ARG A 568 12.22 1.83 -31.45
N PHE A 569 12.44 2.12 -30.18
CA PHE A 569 11.67 3.09 -29.40
C PHE A 569 12.59 4.26 -29.01
N PRO A 570 12.36 5.48 -29.51
CA PRO A 570 13.13 6.65 -29.08
C PRO A 570 13.01 6.87 -27.57
N LEU A 571 14.12 7.13 -26.88
CA LEU A 571 14.10 7.26 -25.42
C LEU A 571 13.22 8.45 -24.95
N SER A 572 13.12 9.49 -25.77
CA SER A 572 12.24 10.65 -25.58
C SER A 572 10.75 10.31 -25.61
N SER A 573 10.36 9.18 -26.23
CA SER A 573 8.97 8.71 -26.29
C SER A 573 8.57 7.83 -25.11
N VAL A 574 9.55 7.32 -24.35
CA VAL A 574 9.30 6.52 -23.15
C VAL A 574 8.92 7.47 -22.03
N VAL A 575 7.69 7.43 -21.54
CA VAL A 575 7.25 8.33 -20.46
C VAL A 575 7.53 7.69 -19.11
N GLN A 576 7.13 6.44 -18.93
CA GLN A 576 7.24 5.71 -17.66
C GLN A 576 7.83 4.32 -17.90
N CYS A 577 8.60 3.82 -16.93
CA CYS A 577 9.04 2.43 -16.86
C CYS A 577 8.92 1.95 -15.42
N SER A 578 8.46 0.71 -15.22
CA SER A 578 8.30 0.13 -13.89
C SER A 578 8.44 -1.38 -13.92
N SER A 579 8.98 -1.97 -12.86
CA SER A 579 9.04 -3.40 -12.62
C SER A 579 7.89 -3.85 -11.70
N HIS A 580 7.55 -5.14 -11.73
CA HIS A 580 6.52 -5.68 -10.83
C HIS A 580 7.10 -5.89 -9.43
N GLN A 581 6.36 -5.47 -8.40
CA GLN A 581 6.83 -5.50 -7.00
C GLN A 581 7.15 -6.92 -6.51
N ASP A 582 6.27 -7.89 -6.79
CA ASP A 582 6.45 -9.28 -6.32
C ASP A 582 7.21 -10.19 -7.31
N ASN A 583 7.15 -9.91 -8.61
CA ASN A 583 7.75 -10.74 -9.64
C ASN A 583 8.89 -9.96 -10.30
N LYS A 584 10.09 -10.17 -9.78
CA LYS A 584 11.30 -9.50 -10.24
C LYS A 584 11.61 -9.72 -11.72
N ARG A 585 10.98 -10.68 -12.39
CA ARG A 585 11.18 -10.90 -13.83
C ARG A 585 10.31 -10.01 -14.69
N LEU A 586 9.23 -9.43 -14.16
CA LEU A 586 8.29 -8.66 -14.97
C LEU A 586 8.61 -7.17 -14.93
N PHE A 587 8.55 -6.55 -16.10
CA PHE A 587 8.67 -5.10 -16.23
C PHE A 587 7.89 -4.61 -17.45
N GLY A 588 7.66 -3.31 -17.49
CA GLY A 588 7.01 -2.66 -18.62
C GLY A 588 7.39 -1.19 -18.75
N PHE A 589 7.06 -0.61 -19.90
CA PHE A 589 7.21 0.82 -20.16
C PHE A 589 6.09 1.35 -21.05
N VAL A 590 5.79 2.63 -20.90
CA VAL A 590 4.75 3.34 -21.65
C VAL A 590 5.39 4.25 -22.69
N LEU A 591 4.93 4.14 -23.93
CA LEU A 591 5.31 5.01 -25.04
C LEU A 591 4.19 6.00 -25.33
N GLN A 592 4.54 7.27 -25.48
CA GLN A 592 3.63 8.33 -25.91
C GLN A 592 3.94 8.72 -27.34
N SER A 593 2.95 8.59 -28.25
CA SER A 593 3.13 9.02 -29.64
C SER A 593 3.07 10.55 -29.73
N ALA A 594 4.07 11.16 -30.38
CA ALA A 594 4.13 12.61 -30.62
C ALA A 594 3.18 13.02 -31.77
N GLY A 595 1.87 12.98 -31.50
CA GLY A 595 0.84 13.52 -32.39
C GLY A 595 0.32 14.85 -31.84
N GLY A 596 0.54 15.95 -32.56
CA GLY A 596 0.04 17.27 -32.17
C GLY A 596 -1.49 17.33 -32.14
N ARG A 597 -2.03 17.73 -30.97
CA ARG A 597 -3.44 17.98 -30.57
C ARG A 597 -4.02 16.93 -29.61
N SER A 598 -4.01 17.31 -28.32
CA SER A 598 -4.77 16.87 -27.13
C SER A 598 -5.28 15.43 -26.94
N ASP A 599 -4.91 14.45 -27.76
CA ASP A 599 -5.23 13.04 -27.52
C ASP A 599 -4.12 12.16 -28.09
N GLY A 600 -2.96 12.19 -27.43
CA GLY A 600 -1.83 11.37 -27.83
C GLY A 600 -2.09 9.92 -27.41
N ARG A 601 -2.12 8.99 -28.37
CA ARG A 601 -2.21 7.55 -28.07
C ARG A 601 -0.98 7.09 -27.31
N ALA A 602 -1.20 6.53 -26.13
CA ALA A 602 -0.16 5.93 -25.32
C ALA A 602 -0.27 4.41 -25.38
N VAL A 603 0.86 3.70 -25.49
CA VAL A 603 0.87 2.23 -25.54
C VAL A 603 1.82 1.71 -24.48
N CYS A 604 1.33 0.79 -23.66
CA CYS A 604 2.13 0.10 -22.65
C CYS A 604 2.62 -1.24 -23.19
N TYR A 605 3.91 -1.51 -23.05
CA TYR A 605 4.55 -2.76 -23.45
C TYR A 605 5.03 -3.51 -22.21
N ILE A 606 4.69 -4.80 -22.14
CA ILE A 606 4.99 -5.66 -20.99
C ILE A 606 5.89 -6.82 -21.41
N PHE A 607 6.92 -7.07 -20.61
CA PHE A 607 7.96 -8.07 -20.87
C PHE A 607 8.29 -8.91 -19.62
N GLU A 608 8.81 -10.10 -19.86
CA GLU A 608 9.47 -10.95 -18.88
C GLU A 608 10.99 -10.97 -19.16
N SER A 609 11.80 -10.62 -18.16
CA SER A 609 13.25 -10.70 -18.16
C SER A 609 13.74 -12.05 -17.63
N ASN A 610 14.86 -12.55 -18.16
CA ASN A 610 15.49 -13.76 -17.61
C ASN A 610 16.15 -13.53 -16.23
N ASN A 611 16.47 -12.29 -15.88
CA ASN A 611 17.23 -11.96 -14.68
C ASN A 611 16.39 -11.12 -13.71
N ASP A 612 16.43 -9.80 -13.85
CA ASP A 612 15.75 -8.84 -12.99
C ASP A 612 15.26 -7.65 -13.83
N GLY A 613 13.96 -7.36 -13.74
CA GLY A 613 13.30 -6.26 -14.43
C GLY A 613 13.60 -4.91 -13.81
N GLU A 614 13.91 -4.86 -12.51
CA GLU A 614 14.31 -3.63 -11.81
C GLU A 614 15.61 -3.08 -12.41
N LYS A 615 16.59 -3.95 -12.67
CA LYS A 615 17.85 -3.58 -13.34
C LYS A 615 17.64 -2.97 -14.73
N ILE A 616 16.63 -3.44 -15.46
CA ILE A 616 16.29 -2.90 -16.79
C ILE A 616 15.68 -1.52 -16.63
N CYS A 617 14.74 -1.34 -15.70
CA CYS A 617 14.16 -0.04 -15.38
C CYS A 617 15.22 0.98 -14.90
N ASP A 618 16.15 0.56 -14.05
CA ASP A 618 17.27 1.39 -13.60
C ASP A 618 18.16 1.82 -14.77
N SER A 619 18.43 0.90 -15.70
CA SER A 619 19.23 1.18 -16.90
C SER A 619 18.53 2.16 -17.83
N ILE A 620 17.21 2.06 -17.98
CA ILE A 620 16.39 3.03 -18.74
C ILE A 620 16.37 4.39 -18.03
N GLY A 621 16.25 4.40 -16.70
CA GLY A 621 16.29 5.62 -15.88
C GLY A 621 17.63 6.33 -15.98
N LEU A 622 18.74 5.58 -15.89
CA LEU A 622 20.09 6.09 -16.07
C LEU A 622 20.30 6.63 -17.50
N ALA A 623 19.84 5.90 -18.52
CA ALA A 623 19.88 6.36 -19.90
C ALA A 623 19.15 7.70 -20.08
N LYS A 624 17.96 7.86 -19.48
CA LYS A 624 17.19 9.11 -19.52
C LYS A 624 17.92 10.26 -18.82
N GLN A 625 18.54 9.99 -17.66
CA GLN A 625 19.31 10.99 -16.93
C GLN A 625 20.54 11.45 -17.73
N ILE A 626 21.24 10.53 -18.38
CA ILE A 626 22.38 10.84 -19.26
C ILE A 626 21.90 11.65 -20.48
N ALA A 627 20.79 11.26 -21.11
CA ALA A 627 20.22 11.99 -22.25
C ALA A 627 19.81 13.42 -21.86
N PHE A 628 19.16 13.60 -20.71
CA PHE A 628 18.76 14.91 -20.19
C PHE A 628 19.97 15.81 -19.87
N GLN A 629 21.01 15.25 -19.24
CA GLN A 629 22.26 15.99 -19.00
C GLN A 629 22.97 16.36 -20.32
N SER A 630 22.98 15.46 -21.30
CA SER A 630 23.55 15.75 -22.61
C SER A 630 22.76 16.81 -23.39
N GLU A 631 21.45 16.91 -23.19
CA GLU A 631 20.61 17.98 -23.77
C GLU A 631 20.76 19.33 -23.07
N MET A 632 20.99 19.38 -21.76
CA MET A 632 21.27 20.64 -21.04
C MET A 632 22.66 21.22 -21.32
N VAL A 633 23.64 20.35 -21.60
CA VAL A 633 25.03 20.76 -21.87
C VAL A 633 25.25 21.14 -23.35
N ARG A 634 24.36 20.70 -24.26
CA ARG A 634 24.39 21.01 -25.69
C ARG A 634 24.30 22.51 -26.02
N PRO A 635 23.38 23.30 -25.43
CA PRO A 635 23.29 24.74 -25.65
C PRO A 635 24.56 25.47 -25.22
N ASP A 636 25.15 25.13 -24.07
CA ASP A 636 26.38 25.76 -23.55
C ASP A 636 27.60 25.47 -24.43
N LEU A 637 27.70 24.26 -24.99
CA LEU A 637 28.77 23.92 -25.95
C LEU A 637 28.53 24.51 -27.34
N GLU A 638 27.28 24.63 -27.81
CA GLU A 638 26.96 25.31 -29.07
C GLU A 638 27.16 26.83 -28.96
N GLU A 639 26.90 27.43 -27.80
CA GLU A 639 27.14 28.85 -27.54
C GLU A 639 28.64 29.11 -27.34
N GLN A 640 29.37 28.26 -26.61
CA GLN A 640 30.84 28.31 -26.54
C GLN A 640 31.51 28.08 -27.90
N SER A 641 31.06 27.12 -28.70
CA SER A 641 31.63 26.88 -30.03
C SER A 641 31.29 27.99 -31.03
N ARG A 642 30.11 28.62 -30.94
CA ARG A 642 29.79 29.86 -31.68
C ARG A 642 30.66 31.04 -31.23
N LEU A 643 30.92 31.20 -29.93
CA LEU A 643 31.79 32.26 -29.39
C LEU A 643 33.27 32.03 -29.78
N ILE A 644 33.74 30.79 -29.78
CA ILE A 644 35.10 30.42 -30.22
C ILE A 644 35.23 30.62 -31.73
N ALA A 645 34.24 30.21 -32.53
CA ALA A 645 34.22 30.44 -33.98
C ALA A 645 34.13 31.93 -34.37
N ALA A 646 33.46 32.75 -33.55
CA ALA A 646 33.41 34.21 -33.70
C ALA A 646 34.72 34.90 -33.28
N SER A 647 35.47 34.32 -32.35
CA SER A 647 36.78 34.82 -31.90
C SER A 647 37.93 34.48 -32.87
N SER A 648 37.73 33.55 -33.81
CA SER A 648 38.74 33.13 -34.79
C SER A 648 38.45 33.66 -36.20
N ARG A 649 38.30 34.99 -36.34
CA ARG A 649 38.46 35.69 -37.63
C ARG A 649 39.53 36.77 -37.51
N PRO A 650 40.59 36.75 -38.34
CA PRO A 650 41.68 37.72 -38.27
C PRO A 650 41.30 39.08 -38.87
N ALA A 651 41.84 40.15 -38.29
CA ALA A 651 41.66 41.55 -38.68
C ALA A 651 42.70 42.04 -39.72
N ASN A 652 42.26 42.94 -40.62
CA ASN A 652 42.92 44.16 -41.19
C ASN A 652 42.62 44.41 -42.71
N PRO A 653 42.82 45.63 -43.28
CA PRO A 653 42.05 46.91 -43.20
C PRO A 653 41.87 47.53 -44.64
N PRO A 654 41.88 48.86 -44.92
CA PRO A 654 41.12 50.05 -44.44
C PRO A 654 40.28 50.77 -45.57
N ALA A 655 39.38 51.72 -45.23
CA ALA A 655 39.12 52.95 -46.02
C ALA A 655 38.13 53.95 -45.36
N SER A 656 38.64 55.17 -45.16
CA SER A 656 38.09 56.54 -45.29
C SER A 656 36.69 56.97 -44.81
N ASP A 657 36.73 58.16 -44.21
CA ASP A 657 35.71 59.21 -44.04
C ASP A 657 34.59 58.92 -43.03
N GLY A 658 34.27 59.78 -42.07
CA GLY A 658 34.59 61.19 -41.88
C GLY A 658 33.37 61.84 -41.23
N GLN A 659 33.64 62.76 -40.31
CA GLN A 659 32.75 63.82 -39.84
C GLN A 659 32.12 63.70 -38.44
N PHE A 660 32.52 64.73 -37.70
CA PHE A 660 32.26 65.22 -36.36
C PHE A 660 30.80 65.63 -36.15
N LEU A 661 30.25 65.46 -34.94
CA LEU A 661 29.60 66.55 -34.20
C LEU A 661 29.37 66.17 -32.72
N VAL A 662 29.63 67.17 -31.90
CA VAL A 662 29.81 67.18 -30.45
C VAL A 662 28.56 67.77 -29.78
N LEU A 663 28.49 67.56 -28.46
CA LEU A 663 27.77 68.30 -27.40
C LEU A 663 26.49 67.62 -26.91
N SER A 664 26.20 67.47 -25.62
CA SER A 664 26.92 67.71 -24.36
C SER A 664 26.02 67.21 -23.22
N ASN A 665 26.65 66.92 -22.06
CA ASN A 665 26.17 67.14 -20.68
C ASN A 665 24.89 66.41 -20.18
N SER A 666 24.82 65.84 -18.97
CA SER A 666 25.54 66.17 -17.73
C SER A 666 25.47 65.01 -16.71
N GLN A 667 26.56 64.86 -15.94
CA GLN A 667 26.67 64.60 -14.48
C GLN A 667 26.06 63.28 -13.92
N SER A 668 26.77 62.49 -13.11
CA SER A 668 27.70 62.87 -12.02
C SER A 668 28.63 61.70 -11.64
N GLU A 669 29.89 62.02 -11.38
CA GLU A 669 30.91 61.15 -10.78
C GLU A 669 31.17 61.58 -9.33
N ASP A 670 31.46 60.56 -8.50
CA ASP A 670 32.51 60.47 -7.47
C ASP A 670 32.55 61.43 -6.28
N SER A 671 33.02 61.05 -5.09
CA SER A 671 34.06 60.07 -4.71
C SER A 671 33.99 59.87 -3.19
N ASP A 672 34.55 58.76 -2.65
CA ASP A 672 35.81 58.81 -1.87
C ASP A 672 36.23 57.41 -1.35
N ALA A 673 37.54 57.26 -1.14
CA ALA A 673 38.31 56.04 -0.96
C ALA A 673 38.88 55.85 0.47
N GLY A 674 39.50 54.67 0.70
CA GLY A 674 40.48 54.37 1.77
C GLY A 674 39.90 53.74 3.04
N GLU A 675 40.54 52.84 3.78
CA GLU A 675 41.89 52.26 3.74
C GLU A 675 41.96 51.08 4.76
N GLU A 676 42.94 50.18 4.54
CA GLU A 676 43.70 49.34 5.51
C GLU A 676 43.05 48.38 6.56
N GLY A 677 43.50 47.11 6.50
CA GLY A 677 44.45 46.62 7.53
C GLY A 677 44.12 45.37 8.40
N LYS A 678 45.00 44.35 8.25
CA LYS A 678 45.38 43.23 9.17
C LYS A 678 44.44 42.02 9.34
N LYS A 679 44.87 40.79 9.67
CA LYS A 679 46.07 39.91 9.48
C LYS A 679 45.87 38.70 10.43
N ARG A 680 46.30 37.49 9.99
CA ARG A 680 46.61 36.23 10.75
C ARG A 680 45.39 35.42 11.22
N GLY A 681 45.30 34.09 11.02
CA GLY A 681 46.24 32.96 11.20
C GLY A 681 45.62 32.05 12.29
N GLU A 682 45.58 30.71 12.33
CA GLU A 682 46.35 29.55 11.83
C GLU A 682 45.37 28.33 11.82
N SER A 683 45.50 27.31 10.95
CA SER A 683 46.06 25.95 11.24
C SER A 683 45.72 25.40 12.65
N GLU A 684 45.38 24.13 12.91
CA GLU A 684 45.31 22.86 12.20
C GLU A 684 44.95 21.81 13.29
N ALA A 685 44.09 20.82 13.01
CA ALA A 685 44.11 19.41 13.49
C ALA A 685 42.71 18.81 13.46
#